data_AF-A0A364MYS5-F1
#
_entry.id   AF-A0A364MYS5-F1
#
_cell.length_a   1.000
_cell.length_b   1.000
_cell.length_c   1.000
_cell.angle_alpha   90.00
_cell.angle_beta   90.00
_cell.angle_gamma   90.00
#
_symmetry.space_group_name_H-M   'P 1'
#
loop_
_entity.id
_entity.type
_entity.pdbx_description
1 polymer ?
#
loop_
_entity_poly.entity_id
_entity_poly.type
_entity_poly.pdbx_seq_one_letter_code
_entity_poly.pdbx_strand_id
1 'polypeptide(L)'
;MIEMDDGHPELQLPESRVLIVITGGTICMRKSADGLVPARGFLKAGLAPRPVFNDGSYPEPLEIVIDDKGTRKAVQSLRTPVSTYERRVRYCVLEFEKLLDSSSIDSTGWDQIAQTVQRNYQLFDGFVILHGTDSLAYTSSALSFMFHNLGKPVILTGSQAPMMNLQTDAQDNLLNSLIIAGHFMIPEVCLFFNFKLFRGNRATKVSAEDFDAFGSPNLPPLATISSTRTNVLWHRVHRSTDLRPFTIQTNLDTAHVACLRVFPGITPAMVDAVLHLEGLKGLVLETFGAGNTPGGPDSAMTRCLADAVKRGIVIVNVTQCLSGSVSALYAPGAFLGRAGVVFGQDLTSEAALTKLAYLLALPEATPEEVAKRMSVSLRGELTETTRTHFEHPSRSGVLTPELSSLTALGYAVQKGDLQATKDIIRGEPRWLLNDADYQMNSPVHLAATSPNVEILRDFLAQGASVHLRNRSGNTPLFLAAAAGLPDHVQTLIDAGAHLHSDEAYCAGLRCLISPSPAIEPQPTPPNPRRRTPPEPLRLGLACVLYSPSTLPKVALPAASPKSLSDPESPTPRLISTDTRMQRTVVTINSNGRQSASFIRVAAALGWQVRAQMRDLNGIVARELSGLENVTVFIGALEDKKFLDDLFRSAQCAFINTTHWGDEVAIGRSLADAAKKAGIQHYIYSSMPDHSVFGNGWKALPLWAPKFTVEQYVRQIGLQSTFVYCGIYHNNFTGLDFPLFRMEHQYDGSFVWQAPFHPDQPLPWLDSEHDIGPAIFQLFKEGPRKWNGKRVPLAFASMTPREVCKAFSTGLRRPVRYKRGPIMINVPTPTGYREHLAALEYTLGERGAPYFGPDLEPDVPAVSLELWEGNRSMEEYAQEVFPVEEAANGLTWMEEVETPRREIEIDFEQINC
;
A
#
# COMPACT_ATOMS: atom_id res chain seq x y z
N MET A 1 -16.21 52.59 30.72
CA MET A 1 -15.33 51.65 29.99
C MET A 1 -16.12 51.23 28.78
N ILE A 2 -15.62 51.61 27.60
CA ILE A 2 -16.32 51.53 26.32
C ILE A 2 -16.46 50.06 25.94
N GLU A 3 -17.69 49.59 25.76
CA GLU A 3 -18.02 48.35 25.07
C GLU A 3 -17.52 48.49 23.62
N MET A 4 -16.51 47.70 23.26
CA MET A 4 -16.19 47.46 21.86
C MET A 4 -17.12 46.36 21.36
N ASP A 5 -18.30 46.78 20.93
CA ASP A 5 -19.14 46.03 20.01
C ASP A 5 -18.47 46.08 18.63
N ASP A 6 -17.46 45.23 18.43
CA ASP A 6 -16.87 45.00 17.12
C ASP A 6 -17.85 44.12 16.33
N GLY A 7 -18.85 44.80 15.74
CA GLY A 7 -19.79 44.28 14.76
C GLY A 7 -19.09 43.85 13.46
N HIS A 8 -18.21 42.85 13.55
CA HIS A 8 -17.93 41.98 12.44
C HIS A 8 -19.13 41.03 12.32
N PRO A 9 -19.80 40.92 11.15
CA PRO A 9 -20.74 39.84 10.95
C PRO A 9 -19.97 38.55 11.25
N GLU A 10 -20.44 37.74 12.22
CA GLU A 10 -19.86 36.42 12.50
C GLU A 10 -19.74 35.73 11.14
N LEU A 11 -18.52 35.62 10.61
CA LEU A 11 -18.27 34.91 9.37
C LEU A 11 -18.87 33.53 9.60
N GLN A 12 -19.94 33.21 8.88
CA GLN A 12 -20.70 31.97 9.08
C GLN A 12 -19.78 30.80 8.70
N LEU A 13 -18.99 30.32 9.66
CA LEU A 13 -17.99 29.29 9.44
C LEU A 13 -18.71 28.00 9.04
N PRO A 14 -18.16 27.21 8.09
CA PRO A 14 -18.78 25.96 7.69
C PRO A 14 -18.93 25.01 8.88
N GLU A 15 -20.13 24.45 9.02
CA GLU A 15 -20.50 23.55 10.11
C GLU A 15 -20.79 22.14 9.56
N SER A 16 -20.14 21.15 10.17
CA SER A 16 -20.42 19.73 9.93
C SER A 16 -21.33 19.16 11.02
N ARG A 17 -22.18 18.20 10.67
CA ARG A 17 -23.12 17.54 11.58
C ARG A 17 -22.66 16.13 11.89
N VAL A 18 -22.39 15.82 13.15
CA VAL A 18 -21.98 14.49 13.59
C VAL A 18 -23.00 13.91 14.56
N LEU A 19 -23.37 12.64 14.37
CA LEU A 19 -24.20 11.91 15.34
C LEU A 19 -23.30 11.08 16.25
N ILE A 20 -23.39 11.32 17.57
CA ILE A 20 -22.78 10.45 18.56
C ILE A 20 -23.80 9.38 18.95
N VAL A 21 -23.49 8.11 18.71
CA VAL A 21 -24.30 6.96 19.13
C VAL A 21 -23.64 6.32 20.36
N ILE A 22 -24.35 6.26 21.49
CA ILE A 22 -23.81 5.70 22.73
C ILE A 22 -24.43 4.33 22.99
N THR A 23 -23.58 3.32 22.87
CA THR A 23 -23.93 1.91 23.13
C THR A 23 -23.61 1.52 24.57
N GLY A 24 -22.67 2.21 25.22
CA GLY A 24 -22.25 1.98 26.60
C GLY A 24 -20.74 2.15 26.78
N GLY A 25 -20.14 1.29 27.60
CA GLY A 25 -18.71 1.30 27.90
C GLY A 25 -18.27 2.30 28.97
N THR A 26 -17.03 2.14 29.43
CA THR A 26 -16.42 2.90 30.53
C THR A 26 -16.54 4.42 30.37
N ILE A 27 -16.53 4.93 29.14
CA ILE A 27 -16.57 6.37 28.83
C ILE A 27 -17.77 7.09 29.44
N CYS A 28 -18.94 6.42 29.50
CA CYS A 28 -20.16 6.97 30.08
C CYS A 28 -20.52 6.37 31.44
N MET A 29 -19.63 5.56 32.05
CA MET A 29 -19.88 4.97 33.37
C MET A 29 -19.70 5.95 34.52
N ARG A 30 -20.28 5.62 35.67
CA ARG A 30 -20.08 6.31 36.96
C ARG A 30 -19.76 5.30 38.05
N LYS A 31 -19.03 5.74 39.07
CA LYS A 31 -18.80 4.93 40.27
C LYS A 31 -20.10 4.71 41.02
N SER A 32 -20.33 3.45 41.41
CA SER A 32 -21.40 2.99 42.29
C SER A 32 -20.81 2.08 43.38
N ALA A 33 -21.65 1.59 44.30
CA ALA A 33 -21.22 0.62 45.32
C ALA A 33 -20.75 -0.71 44.71
N ASP A 34 -21.28 -1.08 43.54
CA ASP A 34 -21.00 -2.35 42.84
C ASP A 34 -19.91 -2.19 41.76
N GLY A 35 -19.16 -1.09 41.76
CA GLY A 35 -18.16 -0.76 40.75
C GLY A 35 -18.64 0.29 39.74
N LEU A 36 -18.06 0.29 38.54
CA LEU A 36 -18.45 1.21 37.46
C LEU A 36 -19.72 0.70 36.77
N VAL A 37 -20.74 1.55 36.68
CA VAL A 37 -22.03 1.22 36.03
C VAL A 37 -22.36 2.25 34.95
N PRO A 38 -23.00 1.85 33.82
CA PRO A 38 -23.39 2.79 32.78
C PRO A 38 -24.30 3.91 33.31
N ALA A 39 -24.06 5.16 32.89
CA ALA A 39 -24.87 6.31 33.31
C ALA A 39 -25.46 7.06 32.12
N ARG A 40 -26.72 7.47 32.26
CA ARG A 40 -27.45 8.23 31.23
C ARG A 40 -27.25 9.74 31.34
N GLY A 41 -27.63 10.45 30.30
CA GLY A 41 -27.56 11.91 30.23
C GLY A 41 -26.14 12.41 29.95
N PHE A 42 -25.41 11.69 29.10
CA PHE A 42 -24.03 11.96 28.74
C PHE A 42 -23.86 13.33 28.07
N LEU A 43 -24.80 13.76 27.23
CA LEU A 43 -24.77 15.10 26.63
C LEU A 43 -24.75 16.19 27.73
N LYS A 44 -25.64 16.10 28.72
CA LYS A 44 -25.81 17.12 29.77
C LYS A 44 -24.71 17.10 30.83
N ALA A 45 -24.28 15.91 31.26
CA ALA A 45 -23.31 15.77 32.34
C ALA A 45 -21.86 15.63 31.83
N GLY A 46 -21.68 14.98 30.69
CA GLY A 46 -20.39 14.64 30.08
C GLY A 46 -19.89 15.68 29.08
N LEU A 47 -20.75 16.32 28.29
CA LEU A 47 -20.30 17.17 27.18
C LEU A 47 -20.58 18.66 27.41
N ALA A 48 -21.83 19.02 27.69
CA ALA A 48 -22.25 20.42 27.83
C ALA A 48 -21.42 21.27 28.83
N PRO A 49 -20.96 20.75 29.99
CA PRO A 49 -20.16 21.53 30.94
C PRO A 49 -18.70 21.76 30.51
N ARG A 50 -18.21 21.07 29.48
CA ARG A 50 -16.80 21.08 29.08
C ARG A 50 -16.59 22.03 27.88
N PRO A 51 -15.81 23.12 28.04
CA PRO A 51 -15.62 24.11 26.98
C PRO A 51 -15.06 23.55 25.66
N VAL A 52 -14.27 22.47 25.74
CA VAL A 52 -13.73 21.82 24.53
C VAL A 52 -14.80 21.15 23.66
N PHE A 53 -15.95 20.83 24.24
CA PHE A 53 -17.09 20.19 23.57
C PHE A 53 -18.26 21.15 23.31
N ASN A 54 -18.24 22.32 23.93
CA ASN A 54 -19.32 23.31 23.89
C ASN A 54 -18.73 24.72 23.88
N ASP A 55 -18.89 25.43 22.76
CA ASP A 55 -18.48 26.83 22.60
C ASP A 55 -19.34 27.82 23.41
N GLY A 56 -20.35 27.34 24.14
CA GLY A 56 -21.28 28.15 24.91
C GLY A 56 -22.51 28.61 24.11
N SER A 57 -22.55 28.29 22.82
CA SER A 57 -23.75 28.49 21.99
C SER A 57 -24.72 27.32 22.15
N TYR A 58 -26.02 27.62 22.08
CA TYR A 58 -27.09 26.64 22.09
C TYR A 58 -27.82 26.68 20.75
N PRO A 59 -27.25 26.06 19.71
CA PRO A 59 -27.88 26.02 18.40
C PRO A 59 -29.20 25.23 18.48
N GLU A 60 -30.04 25.44 17.46
CA GLU A 60 -31.33 24.75 17.34
C GLU A 60 -31.20 23.22 17.50
N PRO A 61 -32.25 22.51 17.91
CA PRO A 61 -32.22 21.05 17.93
C PRO A 61 -31.91 20.44 16.56
N LEU A 62 -31.19 19.31 16.54
CA LEU A 62 -31.02 18.49 15.34
C LEU A 62 -32.06 17.35 15.33
N GLU A 63 -32.59 17.03 14.16
CA GLU A 63 -33.48 15.88 14.00
C GLU A 63 -32.67 14.58 13.94
N ILE A 64 -33.16 13.56 14.65
CA ILE A 64 -32.69 12.17 14.54
C ILE A 64 -33.87 11.24 14.25
N VAL A 65 -33.61 10.15 13.54
CA VAL A 65 -34.54 9.04 13.36
C VAL A 65 -34.25 7.99 14.43
N ILE A 66 -35.23 7.70 15.29
CA ILE A 66 -35.03 6.85 16.47
C ILE A 66 -35.51 5.39 16.31
N ASP A 67 -36.32 5.10 15.29
CA ASP A 67 -36.91 3.77 15.09
C ASP A 67 -37.09 3.41 13.60
N ASP A 68 -37.48 2.17 13.33
CA ASP A 68 -37.75 1.65 11.97
C ASP A 68 -38.94 2.30 11.27
N LYS A 69 -39.83 2.95 12.04
CA LYS A 69 -41.00 3.63 11.47
C LYS A 69 -40.64 5.00 10.90
N GLY A 70 -39.39 5.44 11.06
CA GLY A 70 -38.93 6.74 10.61
C GLY A 70 -39.31 7.87 11.56
N THR A 71 -39.64 7.58 12.83
CA THR A 71 -40.02 8.61 13.80
C THR A 71 -38.88 9.60 13.99
N ARG A 72 -39.13 10.87 13.62
CA ARG A 72 -38.18 11.97 13.80
C ARG A 72 -38.33 12.58 15.19
N LYS A 73 -37.21 12.81 15.86
CA LYS A 73 -37.14 13.48 17.16
C LYS A 73 -36.13 14.60 17.10
N ALA A 74 -36.56 15.80 17.46
CA ALA A 74 -35.67 16.93 17.69
C ALA A 74 -34.90 16.73 19.00
N VAL A 75 -33.57 16.78 18.94
CA VAL A 75 -32.68 16.58 20.10
C VAL A 75 -31.72 17.76 20.21
N GLN A 76 -31.47 18.22 21.44
CA GLN A 76 -30.52 19.28 21.71
C GLN A 76 -29.18 18.98 21.05
N SER A 77 -28.64 19.97 20.34
CA SER A 77 -27.30 19.88 19.75
C SER A 77 -26.33 20.79 20.49
N LEU A 78 -25.05 20.44 20.44
CA LEU A 78 -23.93 21.24 20.92
C LEU A 78 -23.01 21.54 19.74
N ARG A 79 -22.15 22.55 19.91
CA ARG A 79 -21.18 22.97 18.90
C ARG A 79 -19.80 23.06 19.52
N THR A 80 -18.80 22.49 18.85
CA THR A 80 -17.41 22.63 19.28
C THR A 80 -16.92 24.06 19.08
N PRO A 81 -15.90 24.51 19.83
CA PRO A 81 -15.11 25.67 19.45
C PRO A 81 -14.56 25.54 18.02
N VAL A 82 -14.11 26.66 17.46
CA VAL A 82 -13.46 26.68 16.13
C VAL A 82 -12.21 25.83 16.18
N SER A 83 -12.10 24.86 15.27
CA SER A 83 -10.91 24.02 15.15
C SER A 83 -9.80 24.74 14.38
N THR A 84 -8.60 24.16 14.38
CA THR A 84 -7.47 24.62 13.54
C THR A 84 -7.76 24.56 12.03
N TYR A 85 -8.88 23.97 11.61
CA TYR A 85 -9.32 23.89 10.21
C TYR A 85 -10.36 24.98 9.85
N GLU A 86 -10.54 26.00 10.71
CA GLU A 86 -11.50 27.09 10.53
C GLU A 86 -12.94 26.59 10.32
N ARG A 87 -13.28 25.45 10.96
CA ARG A 87 -14.60 24.81 10.90
C ARG A 87 -15.09 24.48 12.30
N ARG A 88 -16.41 24.29 12.43
CA ARG A 88 -17.04 23.81 13.66
C ARG A 88 -17.72 22.46 13.42
N VAL A 89 -17.81 21.65 14.48
CA VAL A 89 -18.61 20.43 14.49
C VAL A 89 -19.82 20.67 15.37
N ARG A 90 -21.01 20.58 14.79
CA ARG A 90 -22.26 20.50 15.53
C ARG A 90 -22.67 19.05 15.64
N TYR A 91 -23.06 18.65 16.84
CA TYR A 91 -23.37 17.25 17.09
C TYR A 91 -24.51 17.10 18.08
N CYS A 92 -25.17 15.95 18.02
CA CYS A 92 -26.13 15.52 19.02
C CYS A 92 -25.81 14.09 19.45
N VAL A 93 -26.46 13.65 20.52
CA VAL A 93 -26.22 12.34 21.15
C VAL A 93 -27.50 11.51 21.10
N LEU A 94 -27.37 10.28 20.62
CA LEU A 94 -28.39 9.22 20.72
C LEU A 94 -27.87 8.15 21.69
N GLU A 95 -28.50 8.06 22.86
CA GLU A 95 -28.23 7.01 23.85
C GLU A 95 -29.18 5.83 23.63
N PHE A 96 -28.64 4.62 23.48
CA PHE A 96 -29.46 3.42 23.46
C PHE A 96 -30.19 3.23 24.80
N GLU A 97 -31.35 2.59 24.75
CA GLU A 97 -32.18 2.38 25.95
C GLU A 97 -31.45 1.52 26.99
N LYS A 98 -30.83 0.43 26.54
CA LYS A 98 -29.95 -0.42 27.33
C LYS A 98 -28.50 -0.07 26.98
N LEU A 99 -27.81 0.58 27.91
CA LEU A 99 -26.37 0.79 27.81
C LEU A 99 -25.65 -0.48 28.26
N LEU A 100 -24.78 -1.01 27.39
CA LEU A 100 -24.14 -2.30 27.59
C LEU A 100 -22.70 -2.16 28.11
N ASP A 101 -22.29 -3.16 28.89
CA ASP A 101 -20.89 -3.54 28.96
C ASP A 101 -20.53 -4.22 27.62
N SER A 102 -19.39 -3.85 27.02
CA SER A 102 -18.98 -4.37 25.72
C SER A 102 -18.79 -5.90 25.71
N SER A 103 -18.46 -6.51 26.85
CA SER A 103 -18.38 -7.97 26.99
C SER A 103 -19.70 -8.69 26.71
N SER A 104 -20.83 -7.97 26.75
CA SER A 104 -22.18 -8.49 26.54
C SER A 104 -22.76 -8.12 25.17
N ILE A 105 -21.99 -7.52 24.26
CA ILE A 105 -22.49 -7.23 22.91
C ILE A 105 -22.58 -8.51 22.07
N ASP A 106 -23.63 -8.61 21.26
CA ASP A 106 -23.89 -9.71 20.35
C ASP A 106 -24.29 -9.20 18.95
N SER A 107 -24.70 -10.12 18.07
CA SER A 107 -25.16 -9.81 16.71
C SER A 107 -26.34 -8.83 16.68
N THR A 108 -27.26 -8.94 17.64
CA THR A 108 -28.42 -8.03 17.77
C THR A 108 -27.95 -6.61 18.08
N GLY A 109 -26.96 -6.48 18.97
CA GLY A 109 -26.33 -5.19 19.27
C GLY A 109 -25.68 -4.56 18.04
N TRP A 110 -24.97 -5.34 17.23
CA TRP A 110 -24.37 -4.85 15.97
C TRP A 110 -25.42 -4.42 14.96
N ASP A 111 -26.51 -5.18 14.79
CA ASP A 111 -27.63 -4.82 13.93
C ASP A 111 -28.27 -3.49 14.36
N GLN A 112 -28.47 -3.29 15.66
CA GLN A 112 -29.04 -2.06 16.19
C GLN A 112 -28.15 -0.85 15.87
N ILE A 113 -26.82 -0.99 15.99
CA ILE A 113 -25.87 0.07 15.62
C ILE A 113 -25.93 0.35 14.12
N ALA A 114 -25.87 -0.70 13.30
CA ALA A 114 -25.86 -0.57 11.85
C ALA A 114 -27.14 0.10 11.31
N GLN A 115 -28.30 -0.33 11.80
CA GLN A 115 -29.60 0.27 11.46
C GLN A 115 -29.68 1.73 11.94
N THR A 116 -29.16 2.06 13.11
CA THR A 116 -29.12 3.44 13.61
C THR A 116 -28.34 4.35 12.68
N VAL A 117 -27.16 3.90 12.22
CA VAL A 117 -26.35 4.63 11.23
C VAL A 117 -27.12 4.77 9.92
N GLN A 118 -27.72 3.69 9.40
CA GLN A 118 -28.48 3.73 8.14
C GLN A 118 -29.66 4.70 8.17
N ARG A 119 -30.49 4.65 9.21
CA ARG A 119 -31.68 5.53 9.34
C ARG A 119 -31.30 7.01 9.44
N ASN A 120 -30.12 7.30 9.99
CA ASN A 120 -29.63 8.67 10.18
C ASN A 120 -28.60 9.08 9.11
N TYR A 121 -28.31 8.21 8.13
CA TYR A 121 -27.22 8.40 7.18
C TYR A 121 -27.34 9.68 6.37
N GLN A 122 -28.56 10.09 6.03
CA GLN A 122 -28.82 11.32 5.27
C GLN A 122 -28.81 12.60 6.10
N LEU A 123 -28.92 12.50 7.43
CA LEU A 123 -29.06 13.66 8.31
C LEU A 123 -27.70 14.19 8.83
N PHE A 124 -26.67 13.35 8.79
CA PHE A 124 -25.36 13.62 9.37
C PHE A 124 -24.22 13.41 8.37
N ASP A 125 -23.13 14.16 8.55
CA ASP A 125 -21.90 14.09 7.76
C ASP A 125 -20.97 12.95 8.22
N GLY A 126 -21.08 12.55 9.49
CA GLY A 126 -20.27 11.49 10.08
C GLY A 126 -20.87 10.95 11.38
N PHE A 127 -20.32 9.82 11.84
CA PHE A 127 -20.80 9.10 13.01
C PHE A 127 -19.67 8.82 13.99
N VAL A 128 -19.93 9.03 15.27
CA VAL A 128 -19.04 8.58 16.36
C VAL A 128 -19.81 7.59 17.22
N ILE A 129 -19.29 6.38 17.39
CA ILE A 129 -19.93 5.33 18.20
C ILE A 129 -19.12 5.15 19.48
N LEU A 130 -19.72 5.46 20.62
CA LEU A 130 -19.14 5.23 21.93
C LEU A 130 -19.45 3.81 22.38
N HIS A 131 -18.39 3.07 22.69
CA HIS A 131 -18.47 1.65 22.98
C HIS A 131 -17.41 1.26 24.01
N GLY A 132 -17.64 0.17 24.74
CA GLY A 132 -16.67 -0.37 25.70
C GLY A 132 -15.45 -0.97 25.01
N THR A 133 -14.30 -0.95 25.68
CA THR A 133 -13.02 -1.29 25.04
C THR A 133 -12.83 -2.80 24.84
N ASP A 134 -13.48 -3.67 25.63
CA ASP A 134 -13.19 -5.11 25.61
C ASP A 134 -13.52 -5.81 24.29
N SER A 135 -14.62 -5.42 23.64
CA SER A 135 -15.01 -5.96 22.33
C SER A 135 -15.04 -4.91 21.22
N LEU A 136 -14.38 -3.75 21.45
CA LEU A 136 -14.38 -2.64 20.48
C LEU A 136 -13.86 -3.08 19.10
N ALA A 137 -12.77 -3.87 19.07
CA ALA A 137 -12.19 -4.38 17.83
C ALA A 137 -13.13 -5.35 17.08
N TYR A 138 -13.88 -6.19 17.81
CA TYR A 138 -14.90 -7.05 17.21
C TYR A 138 -16.04 -6.24 16.61
N THR A 139 -16.58 -5.27 17.35
CA THR A 139 -17.66 -4.39 16.84
C THR A 139 -17.19 -3.57 15.64
N SER A 140 -15.97 -3.02 15.68
CA SER A 140 -15.36 -2.32 14.54
C SER A 140 -15.23 -3.24 13.31
N SER A 141 -14.83 -4.49 13.51
CA SER A 141 -14.71 -5.47 12.42
C SER A 141 -16.07 -5.88 11.86
N ALA A 142 -17.04 -6.19 12.71
CA ALA A 142 -18.40 -6.56 12.32
C ALA A 142 -19.06 -5.45 11.49
N LEU A 143 -19.08 -4.21 11.99
CA LEU A 143 -19.66 -3.07 11.28
C LEU A 143 -18.97 -2.80 9.94
N SER A 144 -17.66 -3.03 9.85
CA SER A 144 -16.91 -2.89 8.60
C SER A 144 -17.46 -3.80 7.49
N PHE A 145 -17.83 -5.05 7.82
CA PHE A 145 -18.43 -5.98 6.86
C PHE A 145 -19.93 -5.73 6.63
N MET A 146 -20.66 -5.31 7.66
CA MET A 146 -22.09 -5.00 7.57
C MET A 146 -22.36 -3.77 6.70
N PHE A 147 -21.45 -2.80 6.67
CA PHE A 147 -21.56 -1.59 5.87
C PHE A 147 -21.07 -1.79 4.44
N HIS A 148 -21.98 -1.56 3.48
CA HIS A 148 -21.72 -1.68 2.05
C HIS A 148 -21.81 -0.29 1.44
N ASN A 149 -20.81 0.07 0.63
CA ASN A 149 -20.73 1.38 -0.01
C ASN A 149 -20.77 2.53 1.01
N LEU A 150 -20.06 2.35 2.13
CA LEU A 150 -19.86 3.40 3.10
C LEU A 150 -19.13 4.56 2.41
N GLY A 151 -19.67 5.76 2.58
CA GLY A 151 -19.17 7.01 2.00
C GLY A 151 -18.89 8.10 3.03
N LYS A 152 -19.16 7.83 4.32
CA LYS A 152 -19.03 8.75 5.45
C LYS A 152 -18.22 8.11 6.58
N PRO A 153 -17.48 8.89 7.39
CA PRO A 153 -16.71 8.34 8.50
C PRO A 153 -17.60 7.76 9.60
N VAL A 154 -17.27 6.55 10.02
CA VAL A 154 -17.84 5.91 11.21
C VAL A 154 -16.71 5.59 12.18
N ILE A 155 -16.57 6.40 13.23
CA ILE A 155 -15.46 6.31 14.17
C ILE A 155 -15.93 5.67 15.47
N LEU A 156 -15.43 4.48 15.78
CA LEU A 156 -15.61 3.85 17.08
C LEU A 156 -14.54 4.36 18.05
N THR A 157 -14.94 4.68 19.27
CA THR A 157 -14.01 5.05 20.33
C THR A 157 -14.57 4.70 21.71
N GLY A 158 -13.70 4.77 22.71
CA GLY A 158 -14.00 4.48 24.11
C GLY A 158 -12.96 5.15 25.01
N SER A 159 -12.79 4.62 26.21
CA SER A 159 -11.82 5.12 27.18
C SER A 159 -11.51 4.07 28.23
N GLN A 160 -10.30 4.10 28.79
CA GLN A 160 -9.97 3.29 29.97
C GLN A 160 -10.51 3.90 31.26
N ALA A 161 -10.66 5.23 31.32
CA ALA A 161 -11.21 5.93 32.48
C ALA A 161 -12.47 6.73 32.10
N PRO A 162 -13.55 6.71 32.91
CA PRO A 162 -14.77 7.44 32.61
C PRO A 162 -14.57 8.94 32.38
N MET A 163 -15.39 9.53 31.50
CA MET A 163 -15.36 10.96 31.17
C MET A 163 -15.45 11.86 32.42
N MET A 164 -16.15 11.40 33.47
CA MET A 164 -16.37 12.17 34.70
C MET A 164 -15.20 12.12 35.69
N ASN A 165 -14.17 11.30 35.43
CA ASN A 165 -12.98 11.26 36.27
C ASN A 165 -12.03 12.42 35.92
N LEU A 166 -11.26 12.87 36.92
CA LEU A 166 -10.24 13.91 36.73
C LEU A 166 -9.12 13.45 35.77
N GLN A 167 -8.59 12.25 36.00
CA GLN A 167 -7.61 11.63 35.12
C GLN A 167 -8.35 10.68 34.18
N THR A 168 -8.44 11.09 32.91
CA THR A 168 -9.18 10.35 31.89
C THR A 168 -8.60 10.58 30.49
N ASP A 169 -8.63 9.53 29.68
CA ASP A 169 -8.37 9.52 28.24
C ASP A 169 -9.63 9.81 27.40
N ALA A 170 -10.82 9.77 28.01
CA ALA A 170 -12.11 9.94 27.34
C ALA A 170 -12.26 11.28 26.61
N GLN A 171 -11.74 12.36 27.20
CA GLN A 171 -11.84 13.69 26.62
C GLN A 171 -11.10 13.74 25.27
N ASP A 172 -9.85 13.31 25.25
CA ASP A 172 -9.02 13.34 24.04
C ASP A 172 -9.54 12.33 23.01
N ASN A 173 -9.91 11.12 23.42
CA ASN A 173 -10.45 10.11 22.53
C ASN A 173 -11.73 10.59 21.81
N LEU A 174 -12.67 11.18 22.55
CA LEU A 174 -13.94 11.65 21.97
C LEU A 174 -13.76 12.92 21.14
N LEU A 175 -13.02 13.91 21.65
CA LEU A 175 -12.84 15.19 20.95
C LEU A 175 -12.18 14.97 19.59
N ASN A 176 -11.13 14.17 19.55
CA ASN A 176 -10.44 13.87 18.32
C ASN A 176 -11.28 13.01 17.36
N SER A 177 -12.11 12.10 17.89
CA SER A 177 -13.08 11.35 17.07
C SER A 177 -14.11 12.28 16.40
N LEU A 178 -14.60 13.29 17.12
CA LEU A 178 -15.51 14.32 16.57
C LEU A 178 -14.83 15.17 15.50
N ILE A 179 -13.60 15.63 15.75
CA ILE A 179 -12.81 16.41 14.80
C ILE A 179 -12.56 15.58 13.53
N ILE A 180 -12.19 14.31 13.67
CA ILE A 180 -11.97 13.42 12.53
C ILE A 180 -13.29 13.24 11.75
N ALA A 181 -14.38 12.84 12.42
CA ALA A 181 -15.66 12.58 11.78
C ALA A 181 -16.28 13.82 11.11
N GLY A 182 -16.06 15.01 11.66
CA GLY A 182 -16.61 16.27 11.14
C GLY A 182 -15.73 16.97 10.10
N HIS A 183 -14.44 16.62 9.99
CA HIS A 183 -13.51 17.35 9.11
C HIS A 183 -12.87 16.49 8.02
N PHE A 184 -12.83 15.17 8.18
CA PHE A 184 -12.14 14.27 7.26
C PHE A 184 -13.11 13.21 6.74
N MET A 185 -13.33 13.20 5.41
CA MET A 185 -14.17 12.22 4.75
C MET A 185 -13.40 10.90 4.53
N ILE A 186 -13.23 10.15 5.61
CA ILE A 186 -12.60 8.81 5.62
C ILE A 186 -13.74 7.78 5.60
N PRO A 187 -14.13 7.21 4.45
CA PRO A 187 -15.34 6.40 4.28
C PRO A 187 -15.15 4.97 4.80
N GLU A 188 -14.66 4.84 6.03
CA GLU A 188 -14.35 3.57 6.67
C GLU A 188 -14.92 3.50 8.07
N VAL A 189 -15.11 2.27 8.54
CA VAL A 189 -15.27 1.98 9.96
C VAL A 189 -13.89 2.02 10.61
N CYS A 190 -13.64 3.01 11.45
CA CYS A 190 -12.36 3.24 12.09
C CYS A 190 -12.45 3.05 13.60
N LEU A 191 -11.32 2.77 14.24
CA LEU A 191 -11.16 2.78 15.69
C LEU A 191 -10.18 3.91 16.06
N PHE A 192 -10.60 4.86 16.89
CA PHE A 192 -9.74 5.93 17.37
C PHE A 192 -9.36 5.73 18.84
N PHE A 193 -8.06 5.72 19.12
CA PHE A 193 -7.52 5.67 20.49
C PHE A 193 -6.13 6.29 20.55
N ASN A 194 -5.84 7.04 21.62
CA ASN A 194 -4.50 7.57 21.93
C ASN A 194 -3.81 8.25 20.71
N PHE A 195 -4.49 9.25 20.14
CA PHE A 195 -4.00 10.05 19.00
C PHE A 195 -3.75 9.27 17.70
N LYS A 196 -4.21 8.02 17.60
CA LYS A 196 -4.11 7.17 16.40
C LYS A 196 -5.50 6.77 15.93
N LEU A 197 -5.71 6.89 14.62
CA LEU A 197 -6.89 6.37 13.92
C LEU A 197 -6.52 5.09 13.19
N PHE A 198 -7.05 3.97 13.60
CA PHE A 198 -6.83 2.67 12.98
C PHE A 198 -8.00 2.31 12.06
N ARG A 199 -7.72 1.54 11.00
CA ARG A 199 -8.77 0.81 10.29
C ARG A 199 -9.41 -0.17 11.29
N GLY A 200 -10.73 -0.12 11.44
CA GLY A 200 -11.43 -0.84 12.50
C GLY A 200 -11.22 -2.36 12.45
N ASN A 201 -11.27 -2.93 11.25
CA ASN A 201 -11.05 -4.37 11.00
C ASN A 201 -9.56 -4.80 10.96
N ARG A 202 -8.64 -3.92 11.37
CA ARG A 202 -7.20 -4.21 11.54
C ARG A 202 -6.72 -3.99 12.97
N ALA A 203 -7.58 -3.44 13.83
CA ALA A 203 -7.25 -3.13 15.21
C ALA A 203 -7.46 -4.35 16.12
N THR A 204 -6.67 -4.41 17.18
CA THR A 204 -6.82 -5.37 18.30
C THR A 204 -6.47 -4.69 19.61
N LYS A 205 -7.06 -5.15 20.72
CA LYS A 205 -6.77 -4.62 22.06
C LYS A 205 -5.45 -5.24 22.55
N VAL A 206 -4.43 -4.40 22.77
CA VAL A 206 -3.06 -4.83 23.14
C VAL A 206 -2.72 -4.58 24.60
N SER A 207 -3.46 -3.69 25.28
CA SER A 207 -3.30 -3.42 26.71
C SER A 207 -4.66 -3.31 27.41
N ALA A 208 -4.75 -3.88 28.61
CA ALA A 208 -5.92 -3.80 29.47
C ALA A 208 -5.89 -2.58 30.40
N GLU A 209 -4.72 -1.95 30.57
CA GLU A 209 -4.49 -0.90 31.57
C GLU A 209 -4.04 0.43 30.94
N ASP A 210 -3.18 0.38 29.93
CA ASP A 210 -2.60 1.59 29.33
C ASP A 210 -3.64 2.38 28.53
N PHE A 211 -3.46 3.70 28.48
CA PHE A 211 -4.22 4.54 27.56
C PHE A 211 -3.91 4.23 26.09
N ASP A 212 -2.73 3.71 25.75
CA ASP A 212 -2.41 3.15 24.42
C ASP A 212 -2.95 1.72 24.27
N ALA A 213 -4.26 1.57 24.46
CA ALA A 213 -4.91 0.27 24.64
C ALA A 213 -5.03 -0.57 23.36
N PHE A 214 -4.96 0.05 22.19
CA PHE A 214 -5.21 -0.58 20.89
C PHE A 214 -3.99 -0.45 19.96
N GLY A 215 -3.77 -1.51 19.18
CA GLY A 215 -2.77 -1.55 18.13
C GLY A 215 -3.36 -2.04 16.81
N SER A 216 -2.66 -1.77 15.72
CA SER A 216 -2.97 -2.31 14.38
C SER A 216 -1.68 -2.92 13.83
N PRO A 217 -1.44 -4.21 14.12
CA PRO A 217 -0.09 -4.79 14.03
C PRO A 217 0.39 -5.02 12.59
N ASN A 218 -0.54 -5.29 11.66
CA ASN A 218 -0.22 -5.57 10.26
C ASN A 218 -0.62 -4.41 9.31
N LEU A 219 -1.14 -3.30 9.84
CA LEU A 219 -1.42 -2.08 9.06
C LEU A 219 -1.15 -0.83 9.91
N PRO A 220 -0.27 0.08 9.49
CA PRO A 220 -0.10 1.40 10.10
C PRO A 220 -1.43 2.17 10.30
N PRO A 221 -1.52 3.07 11.31
CA PRO A 221 -2.68 3.94 11.49
C PRO A 221 -3.05 4.69 10.21
N LEU A 222 -4.35 4.80 9.92
CA LEU A 222 -4.87 5.61 8.81
C LEU A 222 -4.64 7.10 9.06
N ALA A 223 -4.65 7.54 10.32
CA ALA A 223 -4.26 8.89 10.69
C ALA A 223 -3.57 8.95 12.05
N THR A 224 -2.71 9.95 12.21
CA THR A 224 -2.07 10.27 13.48
C THR A 224 -2.26 11.75 13.80
N ILE A 225 -2.56 12.06 15.05
CA ILE A 225 -2.74 13.43 15.52
C ILE A 225 -1.43 13.92 16.12
N SER A 226 -0.99 15.07 15.65
CA SER A 226 0.20 15.77 16.14
C SER A 226 -0.17 17.17 16.63
N SER A 227 0.77 17.85 17.27
CA SER A 227 0.57 19.22 17.76
C SER A 227 0.26 20.25 16.67
N THR A 228 0.58 19.98 15.40
CA THR A 228 0.42 20.93 14.30
C THR A 228 -0.72 20.59 13.35
N ARG A 229 -1.02 19.30 13.14
CA ARG A 229 -2.10 18.85 12.25
C ARG A 229 -2.46 17.37 12.45
N THR A 230 -3.64 16.99 11.95
CA THR A 230 -4.01 15.59 11.70
C THR A 230 -3.38 15.13 10.39
N ASN A 231 -2.53 14.11 10.44
CA ASN A 231 -1.88 13.54 9.27
C ASN A 231 -2.62 12.27 8.84
N VAL A 232 -3.34 12.32 7.71
CA VAL A 232 -4.09 11.18 7.15
C VAL A 232 -3.28 10.53 6.03
N LEU A 233 -3.11 9.22 6.07
CA LEU A 233 -2.49 8.43 5.00
C LEU A 233 -3.52 8.07 3.93
N TRP A 234 -3.92 9.05 3.12
CA TRP A 234 -5.01 8.92 2.13
C TRP A 234 -4.84 7.79 1.11
N HIS A 235 -3.58 7.42 0.79
CA HIS A 235 -3.26 6.29 -0.09
C HIS A 235 -3.66 4.94 0.50
N ARG A 236 -3.82 4.85 1.84
CA ARG A 236 -4.25 3.63 2.54
C ARG A 236 -5.74 3.58 2.80
N VAL A 237 -6.43 4.71 2.70
CA VAL A 237 -7.88 4.79 2.94
C VAL A 237 -8.60 3.98 1.86
N HIS A 238 -9.37 2.98 2.29
CA HIS A 238 -10.20 2.16 1.43
C HIS A 238 -11.47 2.93 1.05
N ARG A 239 -11.87 2.83 -0.22
CA ARG A 239 -13.02 3.53 -0.79
C ARG A 239 -13.81 2.53 -1.62
N SER A 240 -15.14 2.59 -1.55
CA SER A 240 -15.95 1.79 -2.46
C SER A 240 -15.83 2.34 -3.87
N THR A 241 -15.57 1.46 -4.83
CA THR A 241 -15.63 1.74 -6.28
C THR A 241 -16.98 1.32 -6.88
N ASP A 242 -17.87 0.79 -6.05
CA ASP A 242 -19.20 0.34 -6.45
C ASP A 242 -20.18 1.51 -6.40
N LEU A 243 -20.75 1.82 -7.57
CA LEU A 243 -21.67 2.94 -7.81
C LEU A 243 -23.08 2.62 -7.31
N ARG A 244 -23.20 2.35 -6.00
CA ARG A 244 -24.47 2.04 -5.35
C ARG A 244 -24.58 2.80 -4.02
N PRO A 245 -25.80 3.16 -3.59
CA PRO A 245 -26.00 3.83 -2.31
C PRO A 245 -25.51 2.99 -1.12
N PHE A 246 -25.24 3.68 -0.02
CA PHE A 246 -24.95 3.04 1.26
C PHE A 246 -26.09 2.09 1.67
N THR A 247 -25.74 0.85 1.93
CA THR A 247 -26.65 -0.19 2.41
C THR A 247 -26.02 -0.97 3.55
N ILE A 248 -26.84 -1.69 4.29
CA ILE A 248 -26.38 -2.55 5.38
C ILE A 248 -26.78 -3.99 5.12
N GLN A 249 -25.92 -4.92 5.52
CA GLN A 249 -26.24 -6.33 5.68
C GLN A 249 -26.37 -6.63 7.17
N THR A 250 -27.57 -6.99 7.62
CA THR A 250 -27.86 -7.37 9.01
C THR A 250 -27.76 -8.89 9.21
N ASN A 251 -27.99 -9.35 10.44
CA ASN A 251 -28.00 -10.75 10.85
C ASN A 251 -26.62 -11.43 10.72
N LEU A 252 -25.56 -10.77 11.21
CA LEU A 252 -24.25 -11.39 11.34
C LEU A 252 -24.29 -12.42 12.47
N ASP A 253 -24.81 -13.61 12.16
CA ASP A 253 -25.06 -14.66 13.14
C ASP A 253 -23.75 -15.34 13.59
N THR A 254 -23.38 -15.10 14.83
CA THR A 254 -22.17 -15.68 15.44
C THR A 254 -22.41 -17.05 16.07
N ALA A 255 -23.66 -17.52 16.18
CA ALA A 255 -23.99 -18.80 16.79
C ALA A 255 -23.41 -20.01 16.02
N HIS A 256 -23.06 -19.79 14.75
CA HIS A 256 -22.55 -20.82 13.84
C HIS A 256 -21.03 -20.78 13.65
N VAL A 257 -20.31 -19.91 14.38
CA VAL A 257 -18.84 -19.82 14.30
C VAL A 257 -18.21 -19.98 15.68
N ALA A 258 -17.01 -20.56 15.71
CA ALA A 258 -16.21 -20.66 16.92
C ALA A 258 -14.78 -20.15 16.68
N CYS A 259 -14.11 -19.74 17.75
CA CYS A 259 -12.67 -19.48 17.75
C CYS A 259 -11.99 -20.49 18.70
N LEU A 260 -10.95 -21.17 18.23
CA LEU A 260 -10.19 -22.14 19.03
C LEU A 260 -8.70 -21.83 18.96
N ARG A 261 -8.13 -21.58 20.13
CA ARG A 261 -6.68 -21.35 20.27
C ARG A 261 -5.94 -22.65 20.51
N VAL A 262 -4.98 -22.95 19.64
CA VAL A 262 -4.09 -24.11 19.76
C VAL A 262 -3.07 -23.86 20.88
N PHE A 263 -2.84 -24.84 21.76
CA PHE A 263 -1.82 -24.75 22.80
C PHE A 263 -1.00 -26.05 22.89
N PRO A 264 0.22 -26.03 23.44
CA PRO A 264 1.04 -27.23 23.55
C PRO A 264 0.30 -28.30 24.36
N GLY A 265 0.08 -29.47 23.75
CA GLY A 265 -0.67 -30.58 24.37
C GLY A 265 -2.17 -30.62 24.04
N ILE A 266 -2.70 -29.70 23.21
CA ILE A 266 -4.07 -29.84 22.70
C ILE A 266 -4.22 -31.16 21.93
N THR A 267 -5.28 -31.91 22.24
CA THR A 267 -5.51 -33.22 21.63
C THR A 267 -6.45 -33.11 20.42
N PRO A 268 -6.31 -33.99 19.42
CA PRO A 268 -7.26 -34.05 18.30
C PRO A 268 -8.71 -34.21 18.75
N ALA A 269 -8.96 -34.98 19.83
CA ALA A 269 -10.31 -35.18 20.37
C ALA A 269 -10.95 -33.88 20.90
N MET A 270 -10.17 -32.96 21.43
CA MET A 270 -10.68 -31.65 21.88
C MET A 270 -11.13 -30.80 20.68
N VAL A 271 -10.33 -30.80 19.60
CA VAL A 271 -10.67 -30.09 18.35
C VAL A 271 -11.90 -30.74 17.71
N ASP A 272 -11.93 -32.08 17.67
CA ASP A 272 -13.03 -32.85 17.11
C ASP A 272 -14.36 -32.60 17.86
N ALA A 273 -14.32 -32.47 19.18
CA ALA A 273 -15.50 -32.14 19.97
C ALA A 273 -16.10 -30.77 19.59
N VAL A 274 -15.26 -29.77 19.34
CA VAL A 274 -15.72 -28.45 18.86
C VAL A 274 -16.31 -28.58 17.45
N LEU A 275 -15.65 -29.32 16.56
CA LEU A 275 -16.08 -29.54 15.17
C LEU A 275 -17.35 -30.41 15.01
N HIS A 276 -17.86 -30.97 16.11
CA HIS A 276 -19.12 -31.72 16.19
C HIS A 276 -20.22 -30.96 16.93
N LEU A 277 -19.98 -29.71 17.36
CA LEU A 277 -21.03 -28.87 17.92
C LEU A 277 -22.16 -28.71 16.90
N GLU A 278 -23.38 -28.98 17.35
CA GLU A 278 -24.57 -28.90 16.51
C GLU A 278 -24.72 -27.48 15.95
N GLY A 279 -24.86 -27.37 14.64
CA GLY A 279 -25.01 -26.08 13.96
C GLY A 279 -23.71 -25.31 13.67
N LEU A 280 -22.53 -25.82 14.03
CA LEU A 280 -21.27 -25.16 13.67
C LEU A 280 -21.05 -25.21 12.14
N LYS A 281 -20.78 -24.05 11.54
CA LYS A 281 -20.49 -23.90 10.10
C LYS A 281 -19.08 -23.37 9.82
N GLY A 282 -18.45 -22.72 10.80
CA GLY A 282 -17.11 -22.15 10.64
C GLY A 282 -16.27 -22.22 11.91
N LEU A 283 -14.96 -22.37 11.76
CA LEU A 283 -13.99 -22.37 12.85
C LEU A 283 -12.81 -21.44 12.50
N VAL A 284 -12.56 -20.44 13.34
CA VAL A 284 -11.27 -19.73 13.37
C VAL A 284 -10.32 -20.51 14.27
N LEU A 285 -9.21 -20.98 13.70
CA LEU A 285 -8.19 -21.76 14.40
C LEU A 285 -6.94 -20.89 14.58
N GLU A 286 -6.66 -20.49 15.81
CA GLU A 286 -5.46 -19.69 16.12
C GLU A 286 -4.27 -20.62 16.36
N THR A 287 -3.27 -20.57 15.48
CA THR A 287 -2.15 -21.52 15.46
C THR A 287 -0.80 -20.84 15.74
N PHE A 288 0.25 -21.64 15.91
CA PHE A 288 1.56 -21.11 16.31
C PHE A 288 2.31 -20.49 15.13
N GLY A 289 3.01 -19.37 15.39
CA GLY A 289 3.97 -18.77 14.46
C GLY A 289 3.33 -18.50 13.10
N ALA A 290 3.92 -19.03 12.03
CA ALA A 290 3.44 -18.84 10.66
C ALA A 290 2.26 -19.73 10.25
N GLY A 291 1.49 -20.31 11.19
CA GLY A 291 0.30 -21.10 10.85
C GLY A 291 0.34 -22.58 11.28
N ASN A 292 1.13 -22.97 12.27
CA ASN A 292 1.48 -24.37 12.55
C ASN A 292 0.63 -25.01 13.64
N THR A 293 0.19 -26.26 13.41
CA THR A 293 -0.45 -27.13 14.43
C THR A 293 0.44 -28.32 14.78
N PRO A 294 0.23 -28.97 15.93
CA PRO A 294 0.93 -30.22 16.28
C PRO A 294 0.55 -31.36 15.33
N GLY A 295 1.55 -32.05 14.78
CA GLY A 295 1.37 -33.24 13.95
C GLY A 295 1.84 -33.06 12.50
N GLY A 296 2.05 -34.19 11.81
CA GLY A 296 2.40 -34.26 10.38
C GLY A 296 1.18 -34.51 9.47
N PRO A 297 1.39 -34.82 8.18
CA PRO A 297 0.35 -34.93 7.16
C PRO A 297 -0.74 -35.96 7.48
N ASP A 298 -0.36 -37.08 8.11
CA ASP A 298 -1.26 -38.20 8.46
C ASP A 298 -1.67 -38.21 9.95
N SER A 299 -1.40 -37.10 10.65
CA SER A 299 -1.73 -37.00 12.06
C SER A 299 -3.24 -37.06 12.29
N ALA A 300 -3.65 -37.53 13.47
CA ALA A 300 -5.05 -37.51 13.88
C ALA A 300 -5.63 -36.08 13.89
N MET A 301 -4.80 -35.06 14.14
CA MET A 301 -5.17 -33.65 14.06
C MET A 301 -5.56 -33.25 12.63
N THR A 302 -4.67 -33.51 11.66
CA THR A 302 -4.92 -33.16 10.25
C THR A 302 -6.13 -33.91 9.68
N ARG A 303 -6.33 -35.19 10.05
CA ARG A 303 -7.50 -35.98 9.64
C ARG A 303 -8.81 -35.42 10.19
N CYS A 304 -8.84 -35.09 11.48
CA CYS A 304 -10.00 -34.46 12.12
C CYS A 304 -10.42 -33.16 11.40
N LEU A 305 -9.45 -32.29 11.08
CA LEU A 305 -9.69 -31.05 10.34
C LEU A 305 -10.18 -31.32 8.91
N ALA A 306 -9.54 -32.24 8.19
CA ALA A 306 -9.93 -32.60 6.83
C ALA A 306 -11.37 -33.19 6.77
N ASP A 307 -11.73 -34.00 7.76
CA ASP A 307 -13.07 -34.59 7.83
C ASP A 307 -14.14 -33.54 8.15
N ALA A 308 -13.83 -32.53 8.97
CA ALA A 308 -14.72 -31.40 9.18
C ALA A 308 -14.91 -30.54 7.92
N VAL A 309 -13.84 -30.29 7.16
CA VAL A 309 -13.95 -29.58 5.86
C VAL A 309 -14.84 -30.35 4.89
N LYS A 310 -14.72 -31.69 4.83
CA LYS A 310 -15.62 -32.54 4.01
C LYS A 310 -17.08 -32.49 4.48
N ARG A 311 -17.34 -32.23 5.76
CA ARG A 311 -18.69 -32.00 6.29
C ARG A 311 -19.24 -30.60 5.97
N GLY A 312 -18.46 -29.75 5.31
CA GLY A 312 -18.85 -28.39 4.93
C GLY A 312 -18.52 -27.33 5.99
N ILE A 313 -17.66 -27.63 6.98
CA ILE A 313 -17.21 -26.65 7.96
C ILE A 313 -16.03 -25.86 7.37
N VAL A 314 -16.16 -24.54 7.30
CA VAL A 314 -15.07 -23.66 6.84
C VAL A 314 -14.09 -23.40 7.98
N ILE A 315 -12.86 -23.89 7.85
CA ILE A 315 -11.83 -23.68 8.87
C ILE A 315 -10.84 -22.63 8.36
N VAL A 316 -10.63 -21.58 9.15
CA VAL A 316 -9.73 -20.46 8.84
C VAL A 316 -8.58 -20.46 9.83
N ASN A 317 -7.36 -20.66 9.33
CA ASN A 317 -6.14 -20.63 10.11
C ASN A 317 -5.61 -19.19 10.24
N VAL A 318 -5.52 -18.70 11.47
CA VAL A 318 -4.90 -17.39 11.81
C VAL A 318 -3.74 -17.61 12.78
N THR A 319 -2.80 -16.67 12.81
CA THR A 319 -1.67 -16.75 13.75
C THR A 319 -2.06 -16.23 15.14
N GLN A 320 -1.49 -16.83 16.19
CA GLN A 320 -1.53 -16.29 17.55
C GLN A 320 -0.59 -15.11 17.76
N CYS A 321 0.37 -14.92 16.85
CA CYS A 321 1.31 -13.81 16.93
C CYS A 321 0.57 -12.49 16.70
N LEU A 322 0.94 -11.46 17.45
CA LEU A 322 0.34 -10.13 17.30
C LEU A 322 0.57 -9.59 15.87
N SER A 323 1.77 -9.79 15.31
CA SER A 323 2.10 -9.43 13.92
C SER A 323 2.57 -10.62 13.12
N GLY A 324 2.45 -10.52 11.79
CA GLY A 324 2.83 -11.55 10.84
C GLY A 324 1.65 -12.12 10.05
N SER A 325 1.94 -13.12 9.21
CA SER A 325 0.97 -13.74 8.32
C SER A 325 1.11 -15.27 8.35
N VAL A 326 -0.01 -15.97 8.19
CA VAL A 326 -0.05 -17.42 8.00
C VAL A 326 0.51 -17.77 6.62
N SER A 327 1.50 -18.66 6.57
CA SER A 327 2.25 -19.02 5.37
C SER A 327 2.38 -20.52 5.17
N ALA A 328 2.29 -20.94 3.91
CA ALA A 328 2.49 -22.34 3.49
C ALA A 328 3.96 -22.79 3.49
N LEU A 329 4.91 -21.88 3.77
CA LEU A 329 6.36 -22.16 3.64
C LEU A 329 6.86 -23.25 4.61
N TYR A 330 6.14 -23.51 5.70
CA TYR A 330 6.48 -24.55 6.67
C TYR A 330 5.62 -25.80 6.44
N ALA A 331 6.25 -26.98 6.53
CA ALA A 331 5.59 -28.26 6.27
C ALA A 331 4.28 -28.46 7.07
N PRO A 332 4.18 -28.14 8.38
CA PRO A 332 2.92 -28.25 9.13
C PRO A 332 1.79 -27.37 8.57
N GLY A 333 2.08 -26.12 8.19
CA GLY A 333 1.12 -25.22 7.53
C GLY A 333 0.66 -25.73 6.16
N ALA A 334 1.59 -26.26 5.35
CA ALA A 334 1.28 -26.84 4.04
C ALA A 334 0.37 -28.08 4.12
N PHE A 335 0.39 -28.83 5.23
CA PHE A 335 -0.53 -29.95 5.44
C PHE A 335 -1.95 -29.48 5.73
N LEU A 336 -2.12 -28.38 6.47
CA LEU A 336 -3.44 -27.79 6.74
C LEU A 336 -4.09 -27.26 5.47
N GLY A 337 -3.33 -26.57 4.62
CA GLY A 337 -3.85 -26.14 3.31
C GLY A 337 -4.31 -27.31 2.44
N ARG A 338 -3.56 -28.43 2.43
CA ARG A 338 -3.96 -29.66 1.73
C ARG A 338 -5.19 -30.35 2.33
N ALA A 339 -5.45 -30.16 3.62
CA ALA A 339 -6.66 -30.62 4.29
C ALA A 339 -7.90 -29.75 3.99
N GLY A 340 -7.74 -28.65 3.24
CA GLY A 340 -8.81 -27.71 2.89
C GLY A 340 -9.02 -26.60 3.93
N VAL A 341 -8.09 -26.42 4.87
CA VAL A 341 -8.09 -25.27 5.79
C VAL A 341 -7.65 -24.01 5.04
N VAL A 342 -8.41 -22.94 5.18
CA VAL A 342 -8.15 -21.64 4.55
C VAL A 342 -7.09 -20.88 5.35
N PHE A 343 -6.13 -20.25 4.67
CA PHE A 343 -5.20 -19.35 5.34
C PHE A 343 -5.81 -17.96 5.47
N GLY A 344 -5.95 -17.50 6.72
CA GLY A 344 -6.39 -16.15 7.05
C GLY A 344 -5.32 -15.08 6.85
N GLN A 345 -4.14 -15.44 6.33
CA GLN A 345 -3.02 -14.54 6.07
C GLN A 345 -2.69 -13.69 7.31
N ASP A 346 -2.80 -12.36 7.23
CA ASP A 346 -2.49 -11.40 8.28
C ASP A 346 -3.74 -10.81 8.97
N LEU A 347 -4.90 -11.48 8.85
CA LEU A 347 -6.13 -11.16 9.59
C LEU A 347 -5.88 -11.17 11.11
N THR A 348 -6.47 -10.22 11.81
CA THR A 348 -6.67 -10.33 13.26
C THR A 348 -7.74 -11.39 13.55
N SER A 349 -7.74 -11.99 14.73
CA SER A 349 -8.77 -12.96 15.13
C SER A 349 -10.16 -12.34 15.13
N GLU A 350 -10.27 -11.08 15.54
CA GLU A 350 -11.52 -10.31 15.54
C GLU A 350 -12.08 -10.20 14.12
N ALA A 351 -11.25 -9.77 13.16
CA ALA A 351 -11.65 -9.63 11.78
C ALA A 351 -11.96 -10.99 11.14
N ALA A 352 -11.17 -12.03 11.42
CA ALA A 352 -11.42 -13.38 10.91
C ALA A 352 -12.78 -13.93 11.38
N LEU A 353 -13.10 -13.79 12.67
CA LEU A 353 -14.36 -14.25 13.24
C LEU A 353 -15.55 -13.52 12.61
N THR A 354 -15.51 -12.18 12.58
CA THR A 354 -16.63 -11.39 12.06
C THR A 354 -16.77 -11.53 10.54
N LYS A 355 -15.67 -11.66 9.81
CA LYS A 355 -15.69 -11.91 8.36
C LYS A 355 -16.31 -13.27 8.04
N LEU A 356 -15.92 -14.30 8.79
CA LEU A 356 -16.45 -15.66 8.61
C LEU A 356 -17.96 -15.70 8.90
N ALA A 357 -18.38 -15.10 10.02
CA ALA A 357 -19.80 -14.99 10.37
C ALA A 357 -20.58 -14.18 9.32
N TYR A 358 -20.03 -13.06 8.84
CA TYR A 358 -20.63 -12.26 7.77
C TYR A 358 -20.80 -13.07 6.47
N LEU A 359 -19.76 -13.76 6.02
CA LEU A 359 -19.80 -14.53 4.77
C LEU A 359 -20.80 -15.70 4.86
N LEU A 360 -20.89 -16.36 6.02
CA LEU A 360 -21.87 -17.42 6.27
C LEU A 360 -23.32 -16.91 6.35
N ALA A 361 -23.51 -15.64 6.69
CA ALA A 361 -24.83 -15.00 6.74
C ALA A 361 -25.34 -14.51 5.38
N LEU A 362 -24.50 -14.52 4.34
CA LEU A 362 -24.92 -14.08 3.00
C LEU A 362 -25.91 -15.06 2.35
N PRO A 363 -26.86 -14.56 1.55
CA PRO A 363 -27.73 -15.42 0.75
C PRO A 363 -26.91 -16.33 -0.17
N GLU A 364 -27.30 -17.60 -0.26
CA GLU A 364 -26.66 -18.60 -1.13
C GLU A 364 -25.18 -18.91 -0.79
N ALA A 365 -24.73 -18.58 0.42
CA ALA A 365 -23.37 -18.89 0.87
C ALA A 365 -23.09 -20.39 0.87
N THR A 366 -22.18 -20.85 0.00
CA THR A 366 -21.64 -22.20 0.01
C THR A 366 -20.31 -22.23 0.79
N PRO A 367 -19.96 -23.35 1.47
CA PRO A 367 -18.69 -23.47 2.17
C PRO A 367 -17.49 -23.15 1.28
N GLU A 368 -17.53 -23.54 0.00
CA GLU A 368 -16.46 -23.29 -0.96
C GLU A 368 -16.29 -21.80 -1.28
N GLU A 369 -17.40 -21.06 -1.48
CA GLU A 369 -17.34 -19.63 -1.78
C GLU A 369 -16.94 -18.83 -0.54
N VAL A 370 -17.42 -19.21 0.64
CA VAL A 370 -17.01 -18.63 1.92
C VAL A 370 -15.50 -18.85 2.12
N ALA A 371 -15.00 -20.06 1.89
CA ALA A 371 -13.59 -20.38 2.00
C ALA A 371 -12.73 -19.54 1.05
N LYS A 372 -13.17 -19.38 -0.20
CA LYS A 372 -12.51 -18.53 -1.20
C LYS A 372 -12.48 -17.06 -0.75
N ARG A 373 -13.63 -16.50 -0.36
CA ARG A 373 -13.75 -15.09 0.04
C ARG A 373 -13.07 -14.76 1.36
N MET A 374 -12.83 -15.75 2.23
CA MET A 374 -11.99 -15.56 3.42
C MET A 374 -10.55 -15.16 3.06
N SER A 375 -10.02 -15.61 1.91
CA SER A 375 -8.65 -15.33 1.45
C SER A 375 -8.45 -14.04 0.66
N VAL A 376 -9.52 -13.27 0.43
CA VAL A 376 -9.54 -12.04 -0.40
C VAL A 376 -10.02 -10.87 0.45
N SER A 377 -9.40 -9.70 0.34
CA SER A 377 -9.75 -8.50 1.11
C SER A 377 -11.09 -7.93 0.63
N LEU A 378 -12.06 -7.86 1.54
CA LEU A 378 -13.38 -7.29 1.25
C LEU A 378 -13.48 -5.82 1.66
N ARG A 379 -12.76 -5.43 2.70
CA ARG A 379 -12.84 -4.13 3.40
C ARG A 379 -11.46 -3.65 3.86
N GLY A 380 -10.38 -4.16 3.27
CA GLY A 380 -9.01 -3.82 3.63
C GLY A 380 -8.50 -4.48 4.92
N GLU A 381 -9.18 -5.53 5.40
CA GLU A 381 -8.92 -6.29 6.62
C GLU A 381 -7.72 -7.23 6.52
N LEU A 382 -7.35 -7.62 5.30
CA LEU A 382 -6.21 -8.50 5.03
C LEU A 382 -5.36 -7.91 3.91
N THR A 383 -4.08 -8.24 3.93
CA THR A 383 -3.14 -7.85 2.89
C THR A 383 -3.09 -8.98 1.89
N GLU A 384 -3.85 -8.86 0.81
CA GLU A 384 -3.74 -9.81 -0.28
C GLU A 384 -2.27 -9.84 -0.72
N THR A 385 -1.69 -11.04 -0.89
CA THR A 385 -0.42 -11.22 -1.59
C THR A 385 -0.61 -10.93 -3.08
N THR A 386 -0.91 -9.67 -3.36
CA THR A 386 -0.92 -9.00 -4.65
C THR A 386 -0.19 -7.68 -4.42
N ARG A 387 1.01 -7.62 -5.01
CA ARG A 387 1.79 -6.44 -5.40
C ARG A 387 2.66 -5.77 -4.34
N THR A 388 3.95 -5.64 -4.70
CA THR A 388 4.80 -4.54 -4.28
C THR A 388 4.18 -3.23 -4.77
N HIS A 389 3.57 -2.47 -3.85
CA HIS A 389 3.30 -1.06 -4.04
C HIS A 389 4.56 -0.25 -3.75
N PHE A 390 5.13 0.37 -4.79
CA PHE A 390 6.15 1.41 -4.67
C PHE A 390 5.48 2.79 -4.68
N GLU A 391 5.83 3.66 -3.73
CA GLU A 391 5.51 5.10 -3.74
C GLU A 391 6.80 5.90 -3.52
N HIS A 392 7.03 6.93 -4.34
CA HIS A 392 8.19 7.81 -4.26
C HIS A 392 7.88 9.14 -3.53
N PRO A 393 8.86 9.73 -2.81
CA PRO A 393 8.77 11.07 -2.26
C PRO A 393 9.13 12.15 -3.30
N SER A 394 8.34 13.22 -3.38
CA SER A 394 8.56 14.39 -4.25
C SER A 394 9.48 15.45 -3.61
N ARG A 395 10.28 16.16 -4.42
CA ARG A 395 11.00 17.38 -4.00
C ARG A 395 10.89 18.54 -5.02
N SER A 396 10.27 19.62 -4.50
CA SER A 396 10.53 21.07 -4.62
C SER A 396 10.49 21.81 -5.97
N GLY A 397 9.66 22.87 -6.03
CA GLY A 397 10.22 24.21 -6.26
C GLY A 397 9.44 25.32 -6.99
N VAL A 398 8.30 25.09 -7.68
CA VAL A 398 7.55 26.15 -8.40
C VAL A 398 6.06 25.81 -8.44
N LEU A 399 5.21 26.61 -7.75
CA LEU A 399 3.85 26.24 -7.31
C LEU A 399 3.83 24.87 -6.59
N THR A 400 2.90 24.61 -5.69
CA THR A 400 2.88 23.29 -5.04
C THR A 400 2.41 22.29 -6.12
N PRO A 401 3.10 21.15 -6.39
CA PRO A 401 2.65 20.14 -7.37
C PRO A 401 1.16 19.80 -7.24
N GLU A 402 0.68 19.81 -6.01
CA GLU A 402 -0.71 19.65 -5.61
C GLU A 402 -1.67 20.67 -6.25
N LEU A 403 -1.30 21.96 -6.27
CA LEU A 403 -2.12 23.01 -6.88
C LEU A 403 -2.02 22.96 -8.41
N SER A 404 -0.88 22.55 -8.96
CA SER A 404 -0.67 22.45 -10.41
C SER A 404 -1.54 21.33 -11.02
N SER A 405 -1.50 20.13 -10.45
CA SER A 405 -2.28 19.00 -10.96
C SER A 405 -3.78 19.16 -10.72
N LEU A 406 -4.19 19.66 -9.54
CA LEU A 406 -5.59 19.94 -9.25
C LEU A 406 -6.16 21.05 -10.15
N THR A 407 -5.36 22.07 -10.46
CA THR A 407 -5.75 23.15 -11.38
C THR A 407 -5.82 22.65 -12.83
N ALA A 408 -4.85 21.85 -13.28
CA ALA A 408 -4.88 21.22 -14.60
C ALA A 408 -6.11 20.32 -14.77
N LEU A 409 -6.42 19.50 -13.75
CA LEU A 409 -7.62 18.68 -13.71
C LEU A 409 -8.90 19.53 -13.77
N GLY A 410 -8.96 20.61 -12.98
CA GLY A 410 -10.10 21.54 -13.01
C GLY A 410 -10.35 22.16 -14.38
N TYR A 411 -9.29 22.55 -15.11
CA TYR A 411 -9.41 23.06 -16.48
C TYR A 411 -9.86 21.99 -17.48
N ALA A 412 -9.38 20.74 -17.36
CA ALA A 412 -9.82 19.64 -18.22
C ALA A 412 -11.32 19.32 -18.01
N VAL A 413 -11.75 19.28 -16.74
CA VAL A 413 -13.16 19.10 -16.36
C VAL A 413 -14.03 20.23 -16.92
N GLN A 414 -13.60 21.49 -16.77
CA GLN A 414 -14.35 22.64 -17.30
C GLN A 414 -14.53 22.59 -18.82
N LYS A 415 -13.53 22.08 -19.55
CA LYS A 415 -13.59 21.91 -21.01
C LYS A 415 -14.40 20.69 -21.45
N GLY A 416 -14.80 19.81 -20.52
CA GLY A 416 -15.48 18.55 -20.85
C GLY A 416 -14.58 17.49 -21.48
N ASP A 417 -13.26 17.62 -21.33
CA ASP A 417 -12.28 16.73 -21.96
C ASP A 417 -12.03 15.48 -21.08
N LEU A 418 -12.79 14.42 -21.34
CA LEU A 418 -12.69 13.16 -20.60
C LEU A 418 -11.31 12.50 -20.73
N GLN A 419 -10.71 12.58 -21.92
CA GLN A 419 -9.44 11.91 -22.16
C GLN A 419 -8.31 12.61 -21.42
N ALA A 420 -8.23 13.94 -21.52
CA ALA A 420 -7.26 14.72 -20.74
C ALA A 420 -7.45 14.53 -19.24
N THR A 421 -8.70 14.44 -18.78
CA THR A 421 -9.01 14.19 -17.37
C THR A 421 -8.50 12.81 -16.91
N LYS A 422 -8.73 11.76 -17.70
CA LYS A 422 -8.20 10.41 -17.44
C LYS A 422 -6.67 10.39 -17.44
N ASP A 423 -6.06 11.09 -18.38
CA ASP A 423 -4.60 11.14 -18.51
C ASP A 423 -3.96 11.88 -17.33
N ILE A 424 -4.57 12.99 -16.87
CA ILE A 424 -4.13 13.73 -15.67
C ILE A 424 -4.25 12.85 -14.41
N ILE A 425 -5.37 12.14 -14.23
CA ILE A 425 -5.57 11.27 -13.07
C ILE A 425 -4.62 10.08 -13.08
N ARG A 426 -4.39 9.45 -14.25
CA ARG A 426 -3.42 8.36 -14.39
C ARG A 426 -1.98 8.82 -14.13
N GLY A 427 -1.66 10.06 -14.52
CA GLY A 427 -0.34 10.65 -14.35
C GLY A 427 -0.07 11.22 -12.95
N GLU A 428 -1.07 11.32 -12.08
CA GLU A 428 -0.91 11.84 -10.73
C GLU A 428 -0.73 10.70 -9.70
N PRO A 429 0.41 10.64 -8.98
CA PRO A 429 0.63 9.62 -7.95
C PRO A 429 -0.26 9.81 -6.71
N ARG A 430 -0.80 11.01 -6.49
CA ARG A 430 -1.75 11.32 -5.41
C ARG A 430 -3.19 11.19 -5.88
N TRP A 431 -4.06 10.62 -5.05
CA TRP A 431 -5.49 10.60 -5.33
C TRP A 431 -6.13 11.99 -5.15
N LEU A 432 -6.46 12.66 -6.26
CA LEU A 432 -6.91 14.07 -6.29
C LEU A 432 -8.42 14.28 -6.09
N LEU A 433 -9.24 13.24 -6.25
CA LEU A 433 -10.69 13.43 -6.49
C LEU A 433 -11.48 13.98 -5.29
N ASN A 434 -10.90 13.93 -4.08
CA ASN A 434 -11.43 14.61 -2.89
C ASN A 434 -10.59 15.80 -2.43
N ASP A 435 -9.49 16.11 -3.12
CA ASP A 435 -8.77 17.36 -2.89
C ASP A 435 -9.66 18.52 -3.29
N ALA A 436 -9.39 19.69 -2.72
CA ALA A 436 -10.27 20.83 -2.86
C ALA A 436 -9.48 22.08 -3.28
N ASP A 437 -10.06 22.89 -4.15
CA ASP A 437 -9.52 24.18 -4.54
C ASP A 437 -9.65 25.23 -3.41
N TYR A 438 -9.30 26.49 -3.68
CA TYR A 438 -9.38 27.59 -2.70
C TYR A 438 -10.82 27.96 -2.28
N GLN A 439 -11.84 27.46 -2.99
CA GLN A 439 -13.25 27.54 -2.62
C GLN A 439 -13.76 26.22 -2.04
N MET A 440 -12.86 25.30 -1.69
CA MET A 440 -13.16 23.95 -1.24
C MET A 440 -13.99 23.12 -2.24
N ASN A 441 -13.99 23.43 -3.54
CA ASN A 441 -14.59 22.56 -4.54
C ASN A 441 -13.64 21.40 -4.85
N SER A 442 -14.16 20.18 -4.75
CA SER A 442 -13.46 18.99 -5.24
C SER A 442 -13.64 18.80 -6.75
N PRO A 443 -12.82 17.96 -7.42
CA PRO A 443 -13.02 17.59 -8.81
C PRO A 443 -14.45 17.12 -9.12
N VAL A 444 -15.12 16.45 -8.18
CA VAL A 444 -16.54 16.06 -8.33
C VAL A 444 -17.50 17.26 -8.32
N HIS A 445 -17.23 18.31 -7.52
CA HIS A 445 -18.02 19.54 -7.58
C HIS A 445 -17.91 20.21 -8.94
N LEU A 446 -16.69 20.26 -9.51
CA LEU A 446 -16.45 20.82 -10.84
C LEU A 446 -17.13 19.96 -11.91
N ALA A 447 -17.00 18.64 -11.83
CA ALA A 447 -17.59 17.68 -12.76
C ALA A 447 -19.12 17.72 -12.72
N ALA A 448 -19.73 17.93 -11.55
CA ALA A 448 -21.17 18.07 -11.36
C ALA A 448 -21.78 19.26 -12.12
N THR A 449 -20.97 20.25 -12.47
CA THR A 449 -21.37 21.42 -13.29
C THR A 449 -20.71 21.44 -14.66
N SER A 450 -20.00 20.37 -15.04
CA SER A 450 -19.27 20.29 -16.30
C SER A 450 -20.20 19.99 -17.48
N PRO A 451 -19.77 20.24 -18.72
CA PRO A 451 -20.58 19.90 -19.90
C PRO A 451 -20.58 18.39 -20.22
N ASN A 452 -19.79 17.56 -19.53
CA ASN A 452 -19.62 16.14 -19.87
C ASN A 452 -19.84 15.22 -18.66
N VAL A 453 -21.01 14.57 -18.63
CA VAL A 453 -21.42 13.66 -17.54
C VAL A 453 -20.52 12.42 -17.42
N GLU A 454 -19.82 12.03 -18.48
CA GLU A 454 -18.91 10.88 -18.43
C GLU A 454 -17.70 11.14 -17.54
N ILE A 455 -17.26 12.40 -17.41
CA ILE A 455 -16.20 12.78 -16.46
C ILE A 455 -16.67 12.52 -15.03
N LEU A 456 -17.90 12.92 -14.74
CA LEU A 456 -18.52 12.67 -13.44
C LEU A 456 -18.64 11.17 -13.17
N ARG A 457 -19.12 10.36 -14.13
CA ARG A 457 -19.19 8.90 -13.98
C ARG A 457 -17.82 8.27 -13.72
N ASP A 458 -16.81 8.69 -14.46
CA ASP A 458 -15.44 8.20 -14.32
C ASP A 458 -14.87 8.51 -12.93
N PHE A 459 -15.09 9.73 -12.40
CA PHE A 459 -14.64 10.09 -11.06
C PHE A 459 -15.32 9.25 -9.97
N LEU A 460 -16.62 9.04 -10.10
CA LEU A 460 -17.39 8.24 -9.15
C LEU A 460 -16.97 6.78 -9.19
N ALA A 461 -16.69 6.22 -10.36
CA ALA A 461 -16.20 4.84 -10.51
C ALA A 461 -14.84 4.62 -9.85
N GLN A 462 -14.06 5.69 -9.67
CA GLN A 462 -12.78 5.71 -8.95
C GLN A 462 -12.94 6.00 -7.44
N GLY A 463 -14.17 6.00 -6.92
CA GLY A 463 -14.48 6.17 -5.50
C GLY A 463 -14.46 7.61 -4.99
N ALA A 464 -14.65 8.60 -5.87
CA ALA A 464 -14.75 10.00 -5.46
C ALA A 464 -15.99 10.26 -4.60
N SER A 465 -15.86 11.11 -3.58
CA SER A 465 -16.95 11.33 -2.63
C SER A 465 -18.00 12.29 -3.18
N VAL A 466 -19.25 11.85 -3.16
CA VAL A 466 -20.44 12.66 -3.49
C VAL A 466 -20.92 13.53 -2.33
N HIS A 467 -20.31 13.40 -1.14
CA HIS A 467 -20.78 14.04 0.11
C HIS A 467 -19.90 15.20 0.57
N LEU A 468 -18.82 15.53 -0.15
CA LEU A 468 -18.01 16.68 0.19
C LEU A 468 -18.81 17.98 0.05
N ARG A 469 -18.59 18.93 0.95
CA ARG A 469 -19.21 20.26 0.92
C ARG A 469 -18.15 21.33 0.68
N ASN A 470 -18.38 22.18 -0.31
CA ASN A 470 -17.51 23.30 -0.64
C ASN A 470 -17.60 24.45 0.39
N ARG A 471 -16.91 25.57 0.14
CA ARG A 471 -16.82 26.70 1.08
C ARG A 471 -18.17 27.37 1.31
N SER A 472 -19.10 27.26 0.36
CA SER A 472 -20.47 27.72 0.47
C SER A 472 -21.40 26.69 1.13
N GLY A 473 -20.87 25.53 1.56
CA GLY A 473 -21.66 24.46 2.15
C GLY A 473 -22.45 23.63 1.14
N ASN A 474 -22.12 23.69 -0.15
CA ASN A 474 -22.88 22.96 -1.18
C ASN A 474 -22.18 21.65 -1.55
N THR A 475 -22.97 20.61 -1.78
CA THR A 475 -22.58 19.30 -2.33
C THR A 475 -22.56 19.32 -3.86
N PRO A 476 -21.86 18.37 -4.51
CA PRO A 476 -21.94 18.21 -5.97
C PRO A 476 -23.37 18.04 -6.48
N LEU A 477 -24.23 17.32 -5.74
CA LEU A 477 -25.64 17.12 -6.12
C LEU A 477 -26.41 18.45 -6.14
N PHE A 478 -26.24 19.28 -5.12
CA PHE A 478 -26.89 20.60 -5.08
C PHE A 478 -26.42 21.47 -6.24
N LEU A 479 -25.12 21.46 -6.57
CA LEU A 479 -24.58 22.24 -7.70
C LEU A 479 -25.16 21.76 -9.05
N ALA A 480 -25.22 20.44 -9.30
CA ALA A 480 -25.80 19.89 -10.51
C ALA A 480 -27.30 20.24 -10.66
N ALA A 481 -28.06 20.14 -9.55
CA ALA A 481 -29.48 20.50 -9.52
C ALA A 481 -29.67 22.02 -9.74
N ALA A 482 -28.86 22.85 -9.10
CA ALA A 482 -28.87 24.31 -9.24
C ALA A 482 -28.51 24.77 -10.66
N ALA A 483 -27.69 24.00 -11.38
CA ALA A 483 -27.30 24.22 -12.77
C ALA A 483 -28.31 23.67 -13.78
N GLY A 484 -29.31 22.90 -13.34
CA GLY A 484 -30.34 22.33 -14.21
C GLY A 484 -29.86 21.16 -15.08
N LEU A 485 -28.92 20.35 -14.59
CA LEU A 485 -28.30 19.25 -15.33
C LEU A 485 -28.87 17.88 -14.90
N PRO A 486 -29.97 17.38 -15.50
CA PRO A 486 -30.68 16.20 -15.02
C PRO A 486 -29.83 14.92 -15.05
N ASP A 487 -29.02 14.72 -16.09
CA ASP A 487 -28.17 13.51 -16.21
C ASP A 487 -27.08 13.46 -15.13
N HIS A 488 -26.56 14.62 -14.73
CA HIS A 488 -25.57 14.74 -13.66
C HIS A 488 -26.22 14.48 -12.29
N VAL A 489 -27.42 15.04 -12.09
CA VAL A 489 -28.24 14.81 -10.88
C VAL A 489 -28.54 13.32 -10.73
N GLN A 490 -29.01 12.65 -11.79
CA GLN A 490 -29.32 11.23 -11.75
C GLN A 490 -28.08 10.39 -11.46
N THR A 491 -26.96 10.67 -12.14
CA THR A 491 -25.68 9.97 -11.93
C THR A 491 -25.19 10.08 -10.48
N LEU A 492 -25.32 11.26 -9.86
CA LEU A 492 -24.95 11.47 -8.46
C LEU A 492 -25.89 10.72 -7.49
N ILE A 493 -27.21 10.73 -7.75
CA ILE A 493 -28.19 10.00 -6.95
C ILE A 493 -27.94 8.49 -7.03
N ASP A 494 -27.66 7.97 -8.22
CA ASP A 494 -27.35 6.55 -8.44
C ASP A 494 -26.09 6.13 -7.67
N ALA A 495 -25.10 7.04 -7.58
CA ALA A 495 -23.91 6.89 -6.75
C ALA A 495 -24.13 7.18 -5.25
N GLY A 496 -25.38 7.40 -4.80
CA GLY A 496 -25.75 7.55 -3.39
C GLY A 496 -25.75 8.98 -2.84
N ALA A 497 -25.61 10.00 -3.69
CA ALA A 497 -25.68 11.39 -3.28
C ALA A 497 -27.08 11.76 -2.75
N HIS A 498 -27.12 12.65 -1.76
CA HIS A 498 -28.35 13.22 -1.22
C HIS A 498 -28.10 14.66 -0.81
N LEU A 499 -29.16 15.47 -0.80
CA LEU A 499 -29.09 16.84 -0.30
C LEU A 499 -29.09 16.85 1.22
N HIS A 500 -28.28 17.72 1.80
CA HIS A 500 -28.38 18.05 3.23
C HIS A 500 -29.67 18.85 3.50
N SER A 501 -30.12 18.90 4.76
CA SER A 501 -31.42 19.48 5.10
C SER A 501 -31.54 20.97 4.73
N ASP A 502 -30.44 21.72 4.86
CA ASP A 502 -30.31 23.13 4.48
C ASP A 502 -30.31 23.30 2.95
N GLU A 503 -29.64 22.42 2.22
CA GLU A 503 -29.68 22.39 0.75
C GLU A 503 -31.09 22.05 0.23
N ALA A 504 -31.75 21.07 0.83
CA ALA A 504 -33.12 20.68 0.49
C ALA A 504 -34.11 21.83 0.75
N TYR A 505 -33.95 22.56 1.84
CA TYR A 505 -34.72 23.76 2.14
C TYR A 505 -34.47 24.87 1.09
N CYS A 506 -33.21 25.13 0.75
CA CYS A 506 -32.83 26.09 -0.30
C CYS A 506 -33.38 25.71 -1.68
N ALA A 507 -33.36 24.42 -2.04
CA ALA A 507 -33.94 23.92 -3.28
C ALA A 507 -35.47 24.12 -3.29
N GLY A 508 -36.15 23.84 -2.17
CA GLY A 508 -37.57 24.11 -2.00
C GLY A 508 -37.94 25.60 -2.11
N LEU A 509 -37.10 26.50 -1.58
CA LEU A 509 -37.26 27.95 -1.73
C LEU A 509 -37.05 28.42 -3.17
N ARG A 510 -36.12 27.82 -3.94
CA ARG A 510 -35.95 28.14 -5.37
C ARG A 510 -37.18 27.80 -6.21
N CYS A 511 -37.90 26.72 -5.88
CA CYS A 511 -39.21 26.44 -6.48
C CYS A 511 -40.29 27.48 -6.14
N LEU A 512 -40.15 28.20 -5.02
CA LEU A 512 -41.09 29.25 -4.59
C LEU A 512 -40.73 30.66 -5.11
N ILE A 513 -39.48 30.89 -5.53
CA ILE A 513 -38.96 32.21 -5.97
C ILE A 513 -38.94 32.36 -7.51
N SER A 514 -39.49 31.41 -8.27
CA SER A 514 -39.78 31.62 -9.70
C SER A 514 -41.25 32.04 -9.94
N PRO A 515 -41.55 33.33 -10.15
CA PRO A 515 -42.74 33.74 -10.90
C PRO A 515 -42.46 33.72 -12.41
N SER A 516 -43.43 33.16 -13.14
CA SER A 516 -43.52 32.81 -14.57
C SER A 516 -43.42 34.04 -15.55
N PRO A 517 -43.41 33.88 -16.90
CA PRO A 517 -44.62 33.45 -17.61
C PRO A 517 -44.42 32.42 -18.74
N ALA A 518 -45.48 31.63 -18.87
CA ALA A 518 -45.82 30.77 -19.99
C ALA A 518 -45.80 31.48 -21.35
N ILE A 519 -45.40 30.76 -22.38
CA ILE A 519 -45.82 30.97 -23.77
C ILE A 519 -46.61 29.72 -24.18
N GLU A 520 -47.93 29.86 -24.33
CA GLU A 520 -48.79 28.88 -25.01
C GLU A 520 -48.42 28.80 -26.50
N PRO A 521 -48.64 27.62 -27.12
CA PRO A 521 -49.61 27.62 -28.20
C PRO A 521 -50.76 26.62 -27.98
N GLN A 522 -51.93 27.08 -28.42
CA GLN A 522 -53.26 26.49 -28.36
C GLN A 522 -53.43 25.16 -29.15
N PRO A 523 -54.53 24.41 -28.89
CA PRO A 523 -54.71 23.00 -29.26
C PRO A 523 -55.63 22.79 -30.50
N THR A 524 -55.67 21.57 -31.06
CA THR A 524 -56.84 20.94 -31.72
C THR A 524 -56.53 19.47 -32.14
N PRO A 525 -57.53 18.57 -32.35
CA PRO A 525 -57.69 17.34 -31.56
C PRO A 525 -57.84 16.05 -32.44
N PRO A 526 -58.60 14.97 -32.11
CA PRO A 526 -58.03 13.68 -31.70
C PRO A 526 -58.45 12.42 -32.54
N ASN A 527 -57.77 11.30 -32.24
CA ASN A 527 -58.26 9.89 -32.25
C ASN A 527 -58.53 9.20 -33.62
N PRO A 528 -58.83 7.88 -33.68
CA PRO A 528 -58.40 6.71 -32.88
C PRO A 528 -58.05 5.47 -33.78
N ARG A 529 -57.48 4.39 -33.20
CA ARG A 529 -57.99 2.99 -33.29
C ARG A 529 -56.94 1.94 -32.87
N ARG A 530 -57.26 1.22 -31.78
CA ARG A 530 -57.47 -0.25 -31.62
C ARG A 530 -56.19 -1.10 -31.63
N ARG A 531 -56.03 -2.17 -30.85
CA ARG A 531 -56.77 -2.86 -29.78
C ARG A 531 -55.77 -3.89 -29.21
N THR A 532 -55.88 -4.19 -27.92
CA THR A 532 -55.15 -5.21 -27.14
C THR A 532 -55.70 -6.64 -27.39
N PRO A 533 -55.32 -7.67 -26.59
CA PRO A 533 -54.22 -8.65 -26.74
C PRO A 533 -54.80 -10.09 -26.91
N PRO A 534 -54.09 -11.24 -26.72
CA PRO A 534 -53.79 -11.77 -25.36
C PRO A 534 -52.55 -12.72 -25.22
N GLU A 535 -52.14 -13.02 -23.98
CA GLU A 535 -51.41 -14.24 -23.55
C GLU A 535 -52.35 -15.50 -23.57
N PRO A 536 -52.00 -16.79 -23.27
CA PRO A 536 -50.89 -17.34 -22.43
C PRO A 536 -50.33 -18.77 -22.79
N LEU A 537 -49.54 -19.34 -21.85
CA LEU A 537 -49.36 -20.79 -21.48
C LEU A 537 -48.24 -21.71 -22.07
N ARG A 538 -47.28 -22.05 -21.17
CA ARG A 538 -46.81 -23.37 -20.63
C ARG A 538 -46.64 -24.67 -21.49
N LEU A 539 -45.70 -25.50 -20.96
CA LEU A 539 -45.37 -26.96 -21.13
C LEU A 539 -44.27 -27.27 -22.17
N GLY A 540 -43.31 -28.20 -22.01
CA GLY A 540 -43.00 -29.23 -21.01
C GLY A 540 -42.38 -30.48 -21.69
N LEU A 541 -41.39 -31.15 -21.06
CA LEU A 541 -40.86 -32.52 -21.30
C LEU A 541 -40.10 -32.80 -22.64
N ALA A 542 -39.15 -33.75 -22.80
CA ALA A 542 -38.34 -34.65 -21.96
C ALA A 542 -37.25 -35.36 -22.82
N CYS A 543 -36.30 -36.03 -22.13
CA CYS A 543 -35.18 -36.92 -22.53
C CYS A 543 -35.30 -37.80 -23.79
N VAL A 544 -34.15 -38.12 -24.41
CA VAL A 544 -33.74 -39.49 -24.84
C VAL A 544 -32.20 -39.67 -24.80
N LEU A 545 -31.73 -40.78 -24.23
CA LEU A 545 -30.36 -41.32 -24.12
C LEU A 545 -29.92 -42.09 -25.39
N TYR A 546 -28.62 -42.29 -25.65
CA TYR A 546 -28.02 -43.59 -26.04
C TYR A 546 -26.47 -43.55 -26.04
N SER A 547 -25.85 -44.60 -25.46
CA SER A 547 -24.45 -45.08 -25.64
C SER A 547 -24.44 -46.21 -26.72
N PRO A 548 -23.40 -47.02 -27.08
CA PRO A 548 -22.18 -47.41 -26.33
C PRO A 548 -20.85 -47.67 -27.13
N SER A 549 -19.74 -47.73 -26.36
CA SER A 549 -18.48 -48.53 -26.46
C SER A 549 -17.90 -49.10 -27.79
N THR A 550 -16.57 -48.98 -28.02
CA THR A 550 -15.52 -50.05 -27.92
C THR A 550 -14.12 -49.64 -28.47
N LEU A 551 -13.06 -50.27 -27.94
CA LEU A 551 -11.59 -50.14 -28.17
C LEU A 551 -11.08 -50.78 -29.49
N PRO A 552 -9.79 -50.60 -29.89
CA PRO A 552 -8.70 -51.54 -29.51
C PRO A 552 -7.29 -50.93 -29.24
N LYS A 553 -6.43 -51.78 -28.66
CA LYS A 553 -5.03 -51.64 -28.21
C LYS A 553 -3.97 -51.79 -29.33
N VAL A 554 -2.77 -51.21 -29.16
CA VAL A 554 -1.44 -51.80 -29.54
C VAL A 554 -0.36 -51.33 -28.54
N ALA A 555 0.70 -52.12 -28.37
CA ALA A 555 1.57 -52.26 -27.19
C ALA A 555 3.08 -51.98 -27.42
N LEU A 556 3.76 -51.56 -26.32
CA LEU A 556 5.13 -51.88 -25.84
C LEU A 556 6.39 -51.39 -26.62
N PRO A 557 7.60 -51.29 -26.00
CA PRO A 557 8.02 -51.87 -24.71
C PRO A 557 8.79 -50.97 -23.73
N ALA A 558 8.88 -51.51 -22.51
CA ALA A 558 9.66 -51.06 -21.35
C ALA A 558 11.15 -51.43 -21.42
N ALA A 559 11.97 -50.69 -20.66
CA ALA A 559 13.24 -51.17 -20.13
C ALA A 559 13.28 -50.90 -18.62
N SER A 560 13.78 -51.88 -17.86
CA SER A 560 13.77 -51.97 -16.39
C SER A 560 15.22 -51.94 -15.85
N PRO A 561 15.43 -51.87 -14.51
CA PRO A 561 16.53 -51.17 -13.87
C PRO A 561 17.76 -52.05 -13.57
N LYS A 562 18.89 -51.41 -13.23
CA LYS A 562 20.03 -52.06 -12.58
C LYS A 562 20.46 -51.29 -11.33
N SER A 563 20.81 -52.09 -10.33
CA SER A 563 21.02 -51.85 -8.91
C SER A 563 22.48 -51.56 -8.51
N LEU A 564 22.65 -51.28 -7.21
CA LEU A 564 23.87 -51.27 -6.36
C LEU A 564 24.61 -49.92 -6.35
N SER A 565 24.99 -49.31 -5.21
CA SER A 565 25.29 -49.82 -3.86
C SER A 565 25.40 -48.65 -2.87
N ASP A 566 25.04 -48.86 -1.59
CA ASP A 566 25.46 -48.02 -0.45
C ASP A 566 27.00 -47.98 -0.33
N PRO A 567 27.56 -46.90 0.28
CA PRO A 567 27.99 -47.07 1.67
C PRO A 567 27.82 -45.85 2.59
N GLU A 568 27.55 -46.19 3.85
CA GLU A 568 28.09 -45.58 5.09
C GLU A 568 27.59 -44.20 5.56
N SER A 569 26.74 -44.29 6.60
CA SER A 569 26.59 -43.32 7.66
C SER A 569 27.88 -43.12 8.47
N PRO A 570 28.21 -41.88 8.88
CA PRO A 570 28.84 -41.62 10.16
C PRO A 570 27.82 -41.00 11.12
N THR A 571 27.72 -41.62 12.28
CA THR A 571 27.10 -41.12 13.50
C THR A 571 27.57 -39.70 13.85
N PRO A 572 26.69 -38.81 14.37
CA PRO A 572 27.10 -37.48 14.79
C PRO A 572 27.92 -37.58 16.08
N ARG A 573 29.22 -37.31 15.98
CA ARG A 573 30.05 -36.93 17.13
C ARG A 573 29.53 -35.60 17.68
N LEU A 574 29.35 -35.51 18.99
CA LEU A 574 29.17 -34.24 19.69
C LEU A 574 30.31 -33.29 19.30
N ILE A 575 29.98 -32.21 18.59
CA ILE A 575 30.87 -31.07 18.40
C ILE A 575 30.27 -29.90 19.16
N SER A 576 30.97 -29.56 20.22
CA SER A 576 31.06 -28.28 20.91
C SER A 576 30.38 -27.11 20.18
N THR A 577 29.50 -26.41 20.91
CA THR A 577 29.03 -25.05 20.61
C THR A 577 30.23 -24.13 20.42
N ASP A 578 30.65 -23.93 19.18
CA ASP A 578 31.60 -22.87 18.84
C ASP A 578 30.81 -21.58 18.66
N THR A 579 31.09 -20.61 19.52
CA THR A 579 30.54 -19.26 19.45
C THR A 579 31.08 -18.60 18.18
N ARG A 580 30.32 -18.62 17.09
CA ARG A 580 30.66 -17.83 15.90
C ARG A 580 30.77 -16.35 16.31
N MET A 581 32.00 -15.86 16.40
CA MET A 581 32.32 -14.44 16.51
C MET A 581 31.52 -13.66 15.46
N GLN A 582 30.55 -12.85 15.89
CA GLN A 582 29.77 -11.98 15.00
C GLN A 582 30.72 -10.95 14.39
N ARG A 583 30.90 -10.97 13.06
CA ARG A 583 31.72 -9.97 12.34
C ARG A 583 30.94 -8.67 12.19
N THR A 584 31.60 -7.54 12.37
CA THR A 584 31.08 -6.20 12.17
C THR A 584 31.70 -5.56 10.93
N VAL A 585 30.86 -5.08 10.02
CA VAL A 585 31.26 -4.42 8.76
C VAL A 585 30.74 -2.99 8.69
N VAL A 586 31.56 -2.08 8.16
CA VAL A 586 31.17 -0.70 7.87
C VAL A 586 30.77 -0.56 6.40
N THR A 587 29.68 0.15 6.14
CA THR A 587 29.28 0.59 4.80
C THR A 587 29.01 2.09 4.79
N ILE A 588 29.22 2.74 3.66
CA ILE A 588 28.88 4.15 3.44
C ILE A 588 27.98 4.32 2.24
N ASN A 589 27.31 5.49 2.16
CA ASN A 589 26.26 5.74 1.16
C ASN A 589 25.32 4.53 1.09
N SER A 590 24.90 4.06 2.28
CA SER A 590 24.42 2.68 2.45
C SER A 590 23.08 2.41 1.78
N ASN A 591 22.36 3.46 1.39
CA ASN A 591 21.15 3.39 0.59
C ASN A 591 21.41 3.32 -0.93
N GLY A 592 22.66 3.35 -1.39
CA GLY A 592 23.04 3.13 -2.79
C GLY A 592 23.01 1.64 -3.15
N ARG A 593 22.72 1.32 -4.42
CA ARG A 593 22.47 -0.04 -4.92
C ARG A 593 23.52 -1.09 -4.48
N GLN A 594 24.82 -0.77 -4.61
CA GLN A 594 25.89 -1.69 -4.21
C GLN A 594 25.88 -1.98 -2.70
N SER A 595 25.90 -0.93 -1.87
CA SER A 595 25.95 -1.06 -0.41
C SER A 595 24.69 -1.75 0.09
N ALA A 596 23.51 -1.38 -0.41
CA ALA A 596 22.24 -2.00 -0.03
C ALA A 596 22.19 -3.50 -0.34
N SER A 597 22.64 -3.91 -1.54
CA SER A 597 22.72 -5.33 -1.92
C SER A 597 23.60 -6.13 -0.93
N PHE A 598 24.79 -5.60 -0.59
CA PHE A 598 25.66 -6.24 0.39
C PHE A 598 25.08 -6.26 1.81
N ILE A 599 24.47 -5.18 2.28
CA ILE A 599 23.89 -5.09 3.63
C ILE A 599 22.80 -6.13 3.82
N ARG A 600 21.92 -6.33 2.84
CA ARG A 600 20.86 -7.34 2.90
C ARG A 600 21.43 -8.75 3.13
N VAL A 601 22.46 -9.12 2.36
CA VAL A 601 23.13 -10.43 2.48
C VAL A 601 23.87 -10.55 3.82
N ALA A 602 24.65 -9.54 4.19
CA ALA A 602 25.44 -9.55 5.42
C ALA A 602 24.54 -9.64 6.66
N ALA A 603 23.49 -8.84 6.73
CA ALA A 603 22.54 -8.84 7.85
C ALA A 603 21.78 -10.16 7.96
N ALA A 604 21.34 -10.74 6.82
CA ALA A 604 20.67 -12.04 6.78
C ALA A 604 21.57 -13.19 7.26
N LEU A 605 22.88 -13.08 7.05
CA LEU A 605 23.88 -14.05 7.51
C LEU A 605 24.41 -13.75 8.93
N GLY A 606 23.78 -12.81 9.65
CA GLY A 606 24.06 -12.51 11.05
C GLY A 606 25.28 -11.62 11.28
N TRP A 607 25.77 -10.91 10.26
CA TRP A 607 26.81 -9.89 10.45
C TRP A 607 26.21 -8.60 10.98
N GLN A 608 26.94 -7.96 11.90
CA GLN A 608 26.60 -6.62 12.36
C GLN A 608 27.03 -5.59 11.32
N VAL A 609 26.12 -4.72 10.90
CA VAL A 609 26.40 -3.71 9.87
C VAL A 609 26.33 -2.32 10.49
N ARG A 610 27.37 -1.52 10.29
CA ARG A 610 27.42 -0.10 10.65
C ARG A 610 27.26 0.70 9.36
N ALA A 611 26.03 1.10 9.09
CA ALA A 611 25.62 1.66 7.81
C ALA A 611 25.53 3.18 7.87
N GLN A 612 26.47 3.89 7.25
CA GLN A 612 26.38 5.34 7.13
C GLN A 612 25.41 5.76 6.02
N MET A 613 24.59 6.76 6.31
CA MET A 613 23.66 7.42 5.38
C MET A 613 23.64 8.94 5.63
N ARG A 614 23.20 9.72 4.62
CA ARG A 614 23.06 11.19 4.76
C ARG A 614 21.77 11.58 5.48
N ASP A 615 20.71 10.84 5.23
CA ASP A 615 19.41 10.96 5.89
C ASP A 615 18.68 9.60 5.88
N LEU A 616 17.53 9.53 6.56
CA LEU A 616 16.63 8.36 6.53
C LEU A 616 15.52 8.52 5.47
N ASN A 617 15.70 9.43 4.52
CA ASN A 617 14.73 9.66 3.47
C ASN A 617 14.95 8.64 2.36
N GLY A 618 13.86 8.04 1.88
CA GLY A 618 13.90 7.01 0.84
C GLY A 618 13.67 5.60 1.37
N ILE A 619 13.12 4.76 0.49
CA ILE A 619 12.62 3.41 0.81
C ILE A 619 13.77 2.52 1.33
N VAL A 620 14.89 2.50 0.62
CA VAL A 620 16.07 1.67 0.98
C VAL A 620 16.64 2.09 2.34
N ALA A 621 16.67 3.38 2.66
CA ALA A 621 17.16 3.85 3.97
C ALA A 621 16.28 3.33 5.12
N ARG A 622 14.96 3.34 4.96
CA ARG A 622 14.01 2.82 5.95
C ARG A 622 14.04 1.29 6.05
N GLU A 623 14.12 0.61 4.91
CA GLU A 623 14.24 -0.84 4.83
C GLU A 623 15.46 -1.33 5.61
N LEU A 624 16.65 -0.79 5.29
CA LEU A 624 17.90 -1.18 5.94
C LEU A 624 17.92 -0.80 7.42
N SER A 625 17.26 0.29 7.82
CA SER A 625 17.13 0.69 9.24
C SER A 625 16.25 -0.26 10.05
N GLY A 626 15.37 -1.02 9.40
CA GLY A 626 14.49 -1.98 10.05
C GLY A 626 15.13 -3.36 10.29
N LEU A 627 16.33 -3.60 9.77
CA LEU A 627 17.03 -4.87 9.93
C LEU A 627 17.71 -4.93 11.32
N GLU A 628 17.44 -5.99 12.08
CA GLU A 628 17.89 -6.17 13.48
C GLU A 628 19.41 -6.03 13.65
N ASN A 629 20.20 -6.48 12.66
CA ASN A 629 21.67 -6.45 12.70
C ASN A 629 22.28 -5.21 12.03
N VAL A 630 21.48 -4.19 11.69
CA VAL A 630 21.95 -2.96 11.03
C VAL A 630 21.80 -1.76 11.96
N THR A 631 22.92 -1.15 12.29
CA THR A 631 22.96 0.14 12.99
C THR A 631 23.22 1.25 11.99
N VAL A 632 22.27 2.17 11.84
CA VAL A 632 22.40 3.30 10.90
C VAL A 632 23.04 4.51 11.57
N PHE A 633 24.04 5.07 10.91
CA PHE A 633 24.75 6.27 11.31
C PHE A 633 24.42 7.41 10.34
N ILE A 634 23.66 8.40 10.80
CA ILE A 634 23.35 9.60 10.01
C ILE A 634 24.45 10.63 10.26
N GLY A 635 25.18 11.01 9.21
CA GLY A 635 26.25 11.98 9.34
C GLY A 635 26.98 12.27 8.03
N ALA A 636 27.66 13.42 8.01
CA ALA A 636 28.48 13.86 6.89
C ALA A 636 29.81 13.11 6.87
N LEU A 637 30.27 12.70 5.68
CA LEU A 637 31.52 11.93 5.52
C LEU A 637 32.78 12.80 5.64
N GLU A 638 32.60 14.12 5.70
CA GLU A 638 33.64 15.13 5.90
C GLU A 638 34.03 15.27 7.38
N ASP A 639 33.20 14.79 8.31
CA ASP A 639 33.48 14.87 9.75
C ASP A 639 34.35 13.70 10.22
N LYS A 640 35.62 14.02 10.54
CA LYS A 640 36.61 13.03 11.02
C LYS A 640 36.20 12.34 12.33
N LYS A 641 35.54 13.05 13.25
CA LYS A 641 35.12 12.45 14.53
C LYS A 641 34.01 11.45 14.30
N PHE A 642 33.06 11.79 13.41
CA PHE A 642 32.02 10.88 12.98
C PHE A 642 32.60 9.63 12.30
N LEU A 643 33.61 9.77 11.44
CA LEU A 643 34.28 8.62 10.83
C LEU A 643 34.97 7.72 11.87
N ASP A 644 35.67 8.29 12.85
CA ASP A 644 36.28 7.51 13.93
C ASP A 644 35.23 6.67 14.70
N ASP A 645 34.04 7.23 14.93
CA ASP A 645 32.93 6.53 15.59
C ASP A 645 32.29 5.47 14.69
N LEU A 646 32.16 5.75 13.39
CA LEU A 646 31.65 4.81 12.41
C LEU A 646 32.51 3.55 12.33
N PHE A 647 33.83 3.70 12.28
CA PHE A 647 34.78 2.58 12.18
C PHE A 647 35.11 1.91 13.52
N ARG A 648 34.63 2.45 14.64
CA ARG A 648 34.88 1.89 15.97
C ARG A 648 34.42 0.43 16.07
N SER A 649 35.35 -0.43 16.47
CA SER A 649 35.13 -1.87 16.69
C SER A 649 34.69 -2.68 15.45
N ALA A 650 34.80 -2.12 14.25
CA ALA A 650 34.56 -2.84 13.02
C ALA A 650 35.77 -3.69 12.61
N GLN A 651 35.53 -4.85 11.98
CA GLN A 651 36.60 -5.72 11.47
C GLN A 651 36.77 -5.60 9.96
N CYS A 652 35.70 -5.29 9.24
CA CYS A 652 35.67 -5.20 7.78
C CYS A 652 35.04 -3.87 7.33
N ALA A 653 35.30 -3.46 6.10
CA ALA A 653 34.62 -2.30 5.51
C ALA A 653 34.39 -2.49 4.01
N PHE A 654 33.18 -2.18 3.54
CA PHE A 654 32.85 -2.07 2.12
C PHE A 654 32.49 -0.63 1.79
N ILE A 655 33.34 0.02 1.00
CA ILE A 655 33.31 1.47 0.77
C ILE A 655 33.05 1.77 -0.70
N ASN A 656 31.94 2.44 -0.96
CA ASN A 656 31.60 3.01 -2.26
C ASN A 656 31.31 4.52 -2.10
N THR A 657 32.23 5.34 -2.60
CA THR A 657 32.09 6.81 -2.58
C THR A 657 31.23 7.31 -3.74
N THR A 658 30.80 8.57 -3.66
CA THR A 658 30.04 9.23 -4.73
C THR A 658 30.67 10.58 -5.06
N HIS A 659 30.29 11.15 -6.20
CA HIS A 659 30.80 12.42 -6.72
C HIS A 659 30.27 13.66 -5.99
N TRP A 660 29.52 13.50 -4.89
CA TRP A 660 28.98 14.62 -4.14
C TRP A 660 30.01 15.13 -3.12
N GLY A 661 30.53 16.33 -3.38
CA GLY A 661 31.62 16.91 -2.60
C GLY A 661 32.98 16.56 -3.20
N ASP A 662 34.03 16.65 -2.39
CA ASP A 662 35.38 16.24 -2.80
C ASP A 662 35.56 14.73 -2.54
N GLU A 663 35.25 13.93 -3.56
CA GLU A 663 35.31 12.46 -3.49
C GLU A 663 36.71 11.95 -3.09
N VAL A 664 37.78 12.61 -3.55
CA VAL A 664 39.15 12.21 -3.22
C VAL A 664 39.44 12.49 -1.74
N ALA A 665 39.09 13.67 -1.24
CA ALA A 665 39.28 14.02 0.17
C ALA A 665 38.47 13.11 1.11
N ILE A 666 37.22 12.80 0.74
CA ILE A 666 36.35 11.88 1.48
C ILE A 666 36.95 10.46 1.48
N GLY A 667 37.34 9.96 0.30
CA GLY A 667 37.95 8.64 0.15
C GLY A 667 39.23 8.47 0.97
N ARG A 668 40.09 9.49 0.99
CA ARG A 668 41.30 9.51 1.84
C ARG A 668 40.96 9.47 3.33
N SER A 669 40.00 10.29 3.76
CA SER A 669 39.57 10.36 5.16
C SER A 669 38.98 9.03 5.66
N LEU A 670 38.21 8.34 4.80
CA LEU A 670 37.67 7.01 5.08
C LEU A 670 38.78 5.95 5.21
N ALA A 671 39.77 5.99 4.32
CA ALA A 671 40.90 5.08 4.34
C ALA A 671 41.78 5.28 5.59
N ASP A 672 42.00 6.54 5.98
CA ASP A 672 42.73 6.89 7.20
C ASP A 672 42.00 6.42 8.47
N ALA A 673 40.68 6.64 8.54
CA ALA A 673 39.84 6.19 9.65
C ALA A 673 39.84 4.65 9.75
N ALA A 674 39.70 3.95 8.62
CA ALA A 674 39.77 2.49 8.56
C ALA A 674 41.14 1.95 9.02
N LYS A 675 42.24 2.57 8.58
CA LYS A 675 43.59 2.21 8.99
C LYS A 675 43.81 2.44 10.49
N LYS A 676 43.34 3.57 11.01
CA LYS A 676 43.39 3.90 12.45
C LYS A 676 42.58 2.93 13.30
N ALA A 677 41.41 2.48 12.81
CA ALA A 677 40.57 1.50 13.49
C ALA A 677 41.08 0.05 13.42
N GLY A 678 42.11 -0.22 12.59
CA GLY A 678 42.67 -1.56 12.44
C GLY A 678 41.80 -2.52 11.63
N ILE A 679 41.11 -2.01 10.61
CA ILE A 679 40.28 -2.83 9.70
C ILE A 679 41.11 -3.94 9.05
N GLN A 680 40.60 -5.17 9.12
CA GLN A 680 41.29 -6.40 8.68
C GLN A 680 41.17 -6.62 7.18
N HIS A 681 40.04 -6.23 6.58
CA HIS A 681 39.83 -6.31 5.14
C HIS A 681 38.96 -5.13 4.68
N TYR A 682 39.52 -4.30 3.79
CA TYR A 682 38.90 -3.10 3.26
C TYR A 682 38.59 -3.27 1.78
N ILE A 683 37.32 -3.45 1.43
CA ILE A 683 36.89 -3.55 0.04
C ILE A 683 36.46 -2.16 -0.44
N TYR A 684 37.05 -1.68 -1.52
CA TYR A 684 36.76 -0.38 -2.11
C TYR A 684 36.22 -0.53 -3.53
N SER A 685 35.07 0.08 -3.82
CA SER A 685 34.53 0.18 -5.18
C SER A 685 35.30 1.25 -5.96
N SER A 686 36.21 0.79 -6.81
CA SER A 686 37.05 1.62 -7.66
C SER A 686 36.51 1.67 -9.09
N MET A 687 37.10 2.52 -9.92
CA MET A 687 36.86 2.63 -11.36
C MET A 687 38.16 3.05 -12.03
N PRO A 688 38.36 2.77 -13.34
CA PRO A 688 39.61 3.07 -14.03
C PRO A 688 39.78 4.57 -14.28
N ASP A 689 41.04 4.98 -14.41
CA ASP A 689 41.40 6.24 -15.07
C ASP A 689 41.92 5.92 -16.48
N HIS A 690 41.09 6.16 -17.49
CA HIS A 690 41.47 5.83 -18.87
C HIS A 690 42.69 6.60 -19.39
N SER A 691 43.01 7.76 -18.80
CA SER A 691 44.15 8.56 -19.24
C SER A 691 45.51 7.91 -18.94
N VAL A 692 45.57 7.01 -17.95
CA VAL A 692 46.83 6.39 -17.54
C VAL A 692 47.25 5.21 -18.40
N PHE A 693 46.37 4.71 -19.29
CA PHE A 693 46.69 3.58 -20.17
C PHE A 693 47.53 3.97 -21.41
N GLY A 694 47.90 5.25 -21.57
CA GLY A 694 48.86 5.68 -22.60
C GLY A 694 48.33 5.79 -24.04
N ASN A 695 47.03 5.58 -24.26
CA ASN A 695 46.40 5.55 -25.59
C ASN A 695 45.75 6.89 -26.01
N GLY A 696 46.04 7.99 -25.31
CA GLY A 696 45.45 9.31 -25.59
C GLY A 696 43.96 9.43 -25.24
N TRP A 697 43.45 8.50 -24.41
CA TRP A 697 42.07 8.52 -23.91
C TRP A 697 41.87 9.58 -22.83
N LYS A 698 40.65 10.10 -22.72
CA LYS A 698 40.31 11.08 -21.69
C LYS A 698 39.96 10.35 -20.40
N ALA A 699 40.38 10.92 -19.27
CA ALA A 699 39.90 10.49 -17.97
C ALA A 699 38.37 10.72 -17.87
N LEU A 700 37.67 9.80 -17.23
CA LEU A 700 36.24 9.92 -16.97
C LEU A 700 36.02 10.64 -15.64
N PRO A 701 35.35 11.82 -15.62
CA PRO A 701 35.27 12.69 -14.43
C PRO A 701 34.74 12.03 -13.15
N LEU A 702 33.82 11.07 -13.26
CA LEU A 702 33.23 10.36 -12.11
C LEU A 702 33.98 9.05 -11.76
N TRP A 703 34.99 8.67 -12.54
CA TRP A 703 35.73 7.41 -12.38
C TRP A 703 37.17 7.64 -11.93
N ALA A 704 37.89 8.58 -12.55
CA ALA A 704 39.28 8.88 -12.23
C ALA A 704 39.54 9.28 -10.76
N PRO A 705 38.62 10.00 -10.06
CA PRO A 705 38.74 10.21 -8.62
C PRO A 705 38.80 8.91 -7.82
N LYS A 706 38.04 7.88 -8.22
CA LYS A 706 38.03 6.59 -7.55
C LYS A 706 39.37 5.87 -7.70
N PHE A 707 39.95 5.91 -8.90
CA PHE A 707 41.31 5.40 -9.14
C PHE A 707 42.34 6.11 -8.25
N THR A 708 42.22 7.43 -8.09
CA THR A 708 43.10 8.24 -7.22
C THR A 708 43.00 7.82 -5.76
N VAL A 709 41.79 7.54 -5.27
CA VAL A 709 41.58 7.00 -3.91
C VAL A 709 42.16 5.60 -3.78
N GLU A 710 41.98 4.72 -4.77
CA GLU A 710 42.62 3.39 -4.78
C GLU A 710 44.15 3.50 -4.63
N GLN A 711 44.81 4.39 -5.38
CA GLN A 711 46.26 4.57 -5.26
C GLN A 711 46.66 5.02 -3.86
N TYR A 712 45.86 5.89 -3.23
CA TYR A 712 46.10 6.31 -1.85
C TYR A 712 45.92 5.16 -0.85
N VAL A 713 44.84 4.37 -0.97
CA VAL A 713 44.59 3.19 -0.11
C VAL A 713 45.76 2.21 -0.19
N ARG A 714 46.30 1.98 -1.39
CA ARG A 714 47.51 1.17 -1.61
C ARG A 714 48.73 1.78 -0.93
N GLN A 715 48.94 3.09 -1.10
CA GLN A 715 50.08 3.81 -0.53
C GLN A 715 50.11 3.74 1.01
N ILE A 716 48.96 3.84 1.67
CA ILE A 716 48.90 3.75 3.13
C ILE A 716 48.99 2.30 3.65
N GLY A 717 49.04 1.29 2.78
CA GLY A 717 49.26 -0.10 3.17
C GLY A 717 48.09 -0.74 3.93
N LEU A 718 46.85 -0.30 3.67
CA LEU A 718 45.66 -0.95 4.23
C LEU A 718 45.44 -2.31 3.54
N GLN A 719 45.02 -3.33 4.28
CA GLN A 719 44.71 -4.64 3.66
C GLN A 719 43.42 -4.54 2.86
N SER A 720 43.54 -4.41 1.53
CA SER A 720 42.42 -3.97 0.70
C SER A 720 42.23 -4.77 -0.58
N THR A 721 40.99 -4.80 -1.07
CA THR A 721 40.61 -5.35 -2.37
C THR A 721 39.82 -4.29 -3.13
N PHE A 722 40.06 -4.17 -4.43
CA PHE A 722 39.46 -3.12 -5.26
C PHE A 722 38.49 -3.76 -6.25
N VAL A 723 37.20 -3.50 -6.09
CA VAL A 723 36.17 -4.04 -6.99
C VAL A 723 35.84 -3.02 -8.06
N TYR A 724 35.71 -3.49 -9.30
CA TYR A 724 35.42 -2.69 -10.49
C TYR A 724 34.08 -3.16 -11.03
N CYS A 725 33.02 -2.37 -10.81
CA CYS A 725 31.66 -2.77 -11.17
C CYS A 725 31.36 -2.48 -12.63
N GLY A 726 30.81 -3.47 -13.33
CA GLY A 726 30.33 -3.35 -14.70
C GLY A 726 29.07 -2.48 -14.79
N ILE A 727 28.53 -2.40 -16.01
CA ILE A 727 27.32 -1.64 -16.28
C ILE A 727 26.12 -2.36 -15.64
N TYR A 728 25.33 -1.61 -14.89
CA TYR A 728 24.15 -2.15 -14.24
C TYR A 728 23.04 -2.40 -15.26
N HIS A 729 22.43 -3.57 -15.18
CA HIS A 729 21.19 -3.87 -15.91
C HIS A 729 20.12 -2.79 -15.60
N ASN A 730 20.00 -2.43 -14.31
CA ASN A 730 19.07 -1.43 -13.76
C ASN A 730 19.31 0.03 -14.25
N ASN A 731 20.20 0.25 -15.22
CA ASN A 731 20.33 1.54 -15.91
C ASN A 731 19.34 1.67 -17.08
N PHE A 732 18.86 0.54 -17.63
CA PHE A 732 17.90 0.56 -18.72
C PHE A 732 16.55 1.10 -18.27
N THR A 733 15.96 1.96 -19.08
CA THR A 733 14.61 2.50 -18.87
C THR A 733 14.04 3.08 -20.16
N GLY A 734 12.72 3.08 -20.34
CA GLY A 734 12.02 3.75 -21.43
C GLY A 734 11.83 5.26 -21.21
N LEU A 735 12.10 5.76 -20.00
CA LEU A 735 12.10 7.19 -19.69
C LEU A 735 13.23 7.93 -20.44
N ASP A 736 13.08 9.24 -20.57
CA ASP A 736 13.99 10.13 -21.30
C ASP A 736 15.39 10.36 -20.65
N PHE A 737 15.84 9.41 -19.83
CA PHE A 737 17.18 9.46 -19.23
C PHE A 737 18.28 9.18 -20.26
N PRO A 738 19.45 9.83 -20.14
CA PRO A 738 20.52 9.70 -21.12
C PRO A 738 21.18 8.31 -21.10
N LEU A 739 21.83 7.96 -22.22
CA LEU A 739 22.72 6.79 -22.44
C LEU A 739 22.06 5.40 -22.48
N PHE A 740 21.17 5.07 -21.54
CA PHE A 740 20.56 3.73 -21.43
C PHE A 740 19.04 3.76 -21.66
N ARG A 741 18.57 4.66 -22.53
CA ARG A 741 17.16 4.71 -22.92
C ARG A 741 16.80 3.54 -23.85
N MET A 742 15.89 2.70 -23.40
CA MET A 742 15.23 1.66 -24.19
C MET A 742 13.92 2.23 -24.73
N GLU A 743 14.01 2.98 -25.83
CA GLU A 743 12.90 3.79 -26.34
C GLU A 743 11.81 2.91 -26.97
N HIS A 744 10.62 2.89 -26.36
CA HIS A 744 9.45 2.22 -26.91
C HIS A 744 8.93 2.93 -28.16
N GLN A 745 8.71 2.18 -29.22
CA GLN A 745 8.23 2.66 -30.52
C GLN A 745 6.73 2.41 -30.68
N TYR A 746 6.09 3.17 -31.56
CA TYR A 746 4.66 3.04 -31.85
C TYR A 746 4.24 1.66 -32.39
N ASP A 747 5.17 0.92 -33.01
CA ASP A 747 4.92 -0.43 -33.54
C ASP A 747 5.11 -1.54 -32.50
N GLY A 748 5.32 -1.16 -31.23
CA GLY A 748 5.56 -2.06 -30.10
C GLY A 748 7.01 -2.55 -29.99
N SER A 749 7.91 -2.12 -30.89
CA SER A 749 9.34 -2.43 -30.82
C SER A 749 10.10 -1.49 -29.89
N PHE A 750 11.37 -1.78 -29.60
CA PHE A 750 12.25 -0.88 -28.86
C PHE A 750 13.50 -0.53 -29.64
N VAL A 751 14.01 0.68 -29.40
CA VAL A 751 15.31 1.14 -29.90
C VAL A 751 16.16 1.61 -28.73
N TRP A 752 17.36 1.03 -28.61
CA TRP A 752 18.39 1.55 -27.72
C TRP A 752 19.43 2.30 -28.54
N GLN A 753 19.55 3.62 -28.31
CA GLN A 753 20.57 4.46 -28.94
C GLN A 753 21.69 4.83 -27.95
N ALA A 754 22.94 4.50 -28.29
CA ALA A 754 24.12 4.82 -27.48
C ALA A 754 25.39 4.94 -28.35
N PRO A 755 26.50 5.52 -27.83
CA PRO A 755 27.69 5.76 -28.64
C PRO A 755 28.60 4.53 -28.79
N PHE A 756 28.35 3.47 -28.01
CA PHE A 756 29.17 2.26 -27.98
C PHE A 756 29.24 1.56 -29.34
N HIS A 757 30.38 0.95 -29.64
CA HIS A 757 30.53 0.16 -30.87
C HIS A 757 29.60 -1.08 -30.81
N PRO A 758 28.77 -1.34 -31.84
CA PRO A 758 27.74 -2.39 -31.80
C PRO A 758 28.26 -3.81 -31.55
N ASP A 759 29.52 -4.07 -31.92
CA ASP A 759 30.19 -5.37 -31.84
C ASP A 759 31.31 -5.41 -30.79
N GLN A 760 31.46 -4.37 -29.98
CA GLN A 760 32.41 -4.36 -28.86
C GLN A 760 31.69 -4.81 -27.59
N PRO A 761 32.15 -5.88 -26.92
CA PRO A 761 31.52 -6.34 -25.70
C PRO A 761 31.75 -5.35 -24.55
N LEU A 762 30.74 -5.22 -23.69
CA LEU A 762 30.77 -4.42 -22.48
C LEU A 762 30.49 -5.33 -21.27
N PRO A 763 31.05 -5.03 -20.09
CA PRO A 763 30.81 -5.81 -18.87
C PRO A 763 29.48 -5.42 -18.22
N TRP A 764 28.65 -6.40 -17.87
CA TRP A 764 27.30 -6.22 -17.29
C TRP A 764 27.10 -6.99 -15.99
N LEU A 765 26.22 -6.48 -15.12
CA LEU A 765 25.78 -7.14 -13.89
C LEU A 765 24.40 -6.64 -13.42
N ASP A 766 23.70 -7.43 -12.62
CA ASP A 766 22.53 -6.96 -11.85
C ASP A 766 23.00 -6.43 -10.49
N SER A 767 22.81 -5.12 -10.26
CA SER A 767 23.42 -4.43 -9.14
C SER A 767 22.74 -4.70 -7.80
N GLU A 768 21.47 -5.09 -7.84
CA GLU A 768 20.71 -5.40 -6.63
C GLU A 768 20.83 -6.87 -6.27
N HIS A 769 20.90 -7.75 -7.28
CA HIS A 769 20.95 -9.20 -7.13
C HIS A 769 22.37 -9.73 -6.84
N ASP A 770 23.38 -9.30 -7.61
CA ASP A 770 24.65 -10.06 -7.69
C ASP A 770 25.79 -9.49 -6.83
N ILE A 771 25.77 -8.18 -6.57
CA ILE A 771 26.88 -7.50 -5.87
C ILE A 771 27.01 -8.02 -4.43
N GLY A 772 25.91 -8.10 -3.69
CA GLY A 772 25.92 -8.50 -2.28
C GLY A 772 26.58 -9.86 -2.05
N PRO A 773 26.13 -10.93 -2.74
CA PRO A 773 26.75 -12.25 -2.66
C PRO A 773 28.25 -12.24 -3.03
N ALA A 774 28.63 -11.55 -4.10
CA ALA A 774 30.03 -11.50 -4.54
C ALA A 774 30.95 -10.78 -3.54
N ILE A 775 30.53 -9.63 -3.02
CA ILE A 775 31.26 -8.89 -1.98
C ILE A 775 31.36 -9.73 -0.70
N PHE A 776 30.29 -10.42 -0.32
CA PHE A 776 30.30 -11.32 0.84
C PHE A 776 31.33 -12.45 0.65
N GLN A 777 31.40 -13.06 -0.54
CA GLN A 777 32.38 -14.09 -0.84
C GLN A 777 33.83 -13.56 -0.78
N LEU A 778 34.09 -12.33 -1.26
CA LEU A 778 35.41 -11.69 -1.12
C LEU A 778 35.84 -11.55 0.34
N PHE A 779 34.93 -11.15 1.24
CA PHE A 779 35.22 -11.09 2.68
C PHE A 779 35.39 -12.48 3.33
N LYS A 780 34.71 -13.50 2.81
CA LYS A 780 34.84 -14.88 3.29
C LYS A 780 36.21 -15.45 2.94
N GLU A 781 36.68 -15.22 1.72
CA GLU A 781 37.99 -15.65 1.23
C GLU A 781 39.13 -14.80 1.81
N GLY A 782 38.84 -13.54 2.12
CA GLY A 782 39.67 -12.68 2.96
C GLY A 782 40.93 -12.14 2.25
N PRO A 783 41.75 -11.36 2.99
CA PRO A 783 42.89 -10.65 2.42
C PRO A 783 44.02 -11.61 1.98
N ARG A 784 44.08 -12.85 2.49
CA ARG A 784 45.07 -13.84 2.05
C ARG A 784 44.99 -14.13 0.55
N LYS A 785 43.77 -14.16 -0.02
CA LYS A 785 43.55 -14.38 -1.46
C LYS A 785 43.49 -13.07 -2.24
N TRP A 786 42.94 -12.00 -1.64
CA TRP A 786 42.51 -10.80 -2.36
C TRP A 786 43.23 -9.50 -2.03
N ASN A 787 44.18 -9.49 -1.09
CA ASN A 787 44.89 -8.25 -0.72
C ASN A 787 45.65 -7.67 -1.92
N GLY A 788 45.46 -6.38 -2.18
CA GLY A 788 46.03 -5.63 -3.29
C GLY A 788 45.43 -5.95 -4.66
N LYS A 789 44.51 -6.91 -4.80
CA LYS A 789 43.96 -7.30 -6.10
C LYS A 789 42.85 -6.37 -6.56
N ARG A 790 42.75 -6.21 -7.88
CA ARG A 790 41.59 -5.67 -8.57
C ARG A 790 40.70 -6.84 -8.98
N VAL A 791 39.40 -6.69 -8.80
CA VAL A 791 38.40 -7.73 -9.10
C VAL A 791 37.34 -7.09 -10.01
N PRO A 792 37.24 -7.51 -11.28
CA PRO A 792 36.13 -7.08 -12.11
C PRO A 792 34.87 -7.79 -11.61
N LEU A 793 33.83 -7.02 -11.29
CA LEU A 793 32.50 -7.49 -10.96
C LEU A 793 31.63 -7.25 -12.18
N ALA A 794 31.50 -8.27 -13.02
CA ALA A 794 30.62 -8.32 -14.18
C ALA A 794 30.39 -9.80 -14.54
N PHE A 795 29.13 -10.21 -14.57
CA PHE A 795 28.74 -11.62 -14.76
C PHE A 795 28.43 -11.96 -16.22
N ALA A 796 28.38 -10.93 -17.07
CA ALA A 796 28.28 -11.10 -18.52
C ALA A 796 29.18 -10.10 -19.24
N SER A 797 29.68 -10.51 -20.41
CA SER A 797 30.38 -9.65 -21.37
C SER A 797 29.58 -9.71 -22.66
N MET A 798 28.86 -8.63 -22.99
CA MET A 798 27.87 -8.61 -24.08
C MET A 798 28.03 -7.36 -24.93
N THR A 799 28.02 -7.54 -26.24
CA THR A 799 27.93 -6.44 -27.21
C THR A 799 26.57 -5.75 -27.12
N PRO A 800 26.45 -4.46 -27.51
CA PRO A 800 25.15 -3.80 -27.54
C PRO A 800 24.09 -4.54 -28.36
N ARG A 801 24.48 -5.24 -29.43
CA ARG A 801 23.58 -6.10 -30.22
C ARG A 801 23.09 -7.32 -29.44
N GLU A 802 23.95 -7.98 -28.70
CA GLU A 802 23.59 -9.12 -27.85
C GLU A 802 22.67 -8.69 -26.70
N VAL A 803 22.90 -7.51 -26.12
CA VAL A 803 21.98 -6.94 -25.11
C VAL A 803 20.60 -6.72 -25.72
N CYS A 804 20.49 -6.05 -26.87
CA CYS A 804 19.21 -5.90 -27.56
C CYS A 804 18.57 -7.26 -27.90
N LYS A 805 19.35 -8.28 -28.26
CA LYS A 805 18.84 -9.64 -28.49
C LYS A 805 18.29 -10.27 -27.21
N ALA A 806 18.96 -10.10 -26.08
CA ALA A 806 18.49 -10.58 -24.78
C ALA A 806 17.18 -9.88 -24.37
N PHE A 807 17.10 -8.55 -24.52
CA PHE A 807 15.86 -7.80 -24.31
C PHE A 807 14.76 -8.24 -25.28
N SER A 808 15.09 -8.49 -26.55
CA SER A 808 14.13 -8.95 -27.54
C SER A 808 13.53 -10.31 -27.18
N THR A 809 14.36 -11.20 -26.63
CA THR A 809 13.94 -12.52 -26.18
C THR A 809 13.09 -12.42 -24.91
N GLY A 810 13.58 -11.70 -23.89
CA GLY A 810 12.88 -11.54 -22.61
C GLY A 810 11.54 -10.82 -22.73
N LEU A 811 11.46 -9.77 -23.57
CA LEU A 811 10.24 -8.99 -23.79
C LEU A 811 9.32 -9.56 -24.88
N ARG A 812 9.81 -10.55 -25.64
CA ARG A 812 9.12 -11.09 -26.83
C ARG A 812 8.73 -10.00 -27.84
N ARG A 813 9.55 -8.96 -27.96
CA ARG A 813 9.34 -7.80 -28.86
C ARG A 813 10.62 -7.53 -29.64
N PRO A 814 10.55 -6.98 -30.87
CA PRO A 814 11.75 -6.60 -31.59
C PRO A 814 12.50 -5.48 -30.83
N VAL A 815 13.80 -5.65 -30.60
CA VAL A 815 14.64 -4.62 -29.98
C VAL A 815 15.87 -4.38 -30.83
N ARG A 816 16.16 -3.12 -31.18
CA ARG A 816 17.23 -2.74 -32.10
C ARG A 816 18.23 -1.82 -31.45
N TYR A 817 19.51 -2.09 -31.65
CA TYR A 817 20.57 -1.17 -31.28
C TYR A 817 20.82 -0.15 -32.40
N LYS A 818 20.96 1.12 -32.05
CA LYS A 818 21.34 2.20 -32.96
C LYS A 818 22.56 2.92 -32.41
N ARG A 819 23.70 2.87 -33.10
CA ARG A 819 24.85 3.69 -32.71
C ARG A 819 24.54 5.16 -32.99
N GLY A 820 24.72 6.03 -31.99
CA GLY A 820 24.47 7.45 -32.11
C GLY A 820 24.95 8.24 -30.90
N PRO A 821 24.84 9.57 -30.93
CA PRO A 821 25.25 10.41 -29.82
C PRO A 821 24.37 10.19 -28.58
N ILE A 822 24.89 10.59 -27.42
CA ILE A 822 24.13 10.56 -26.17
C ILE A 822 23.09 11.69 -26.19
N MET A 823 21.82 11.33 -26.20
CA MET A 823 20.71 12.29 -26.13
C MET A 823 20.47 12.71 -24.67
N ILE A 824 20.38 14.02 -24.42
CA ILE A 824 20.11 14.58 -23.09
C ILE A 824 18.78 15.34 -23.17
N ASN A 825 17.69 14.64 -22.87
CA ASN A 825 16.32 15.16 -23.00
C ASN A 825 15.76 15.70 -21.67
N VAL A 826 16.48 15.51 -20.55
CA VAL A 826 16.06 15.91 -19.21
C VAL A 826 17.10 16.83 -18.54
N PRO A 827 16.68 17.68 -17.58
CA PRO A 827 17.62 18.46 -16.78
C PRO A 827 18.68 17.56 -16.13
N THR A 828 19.94 17.74 -16.53
CA THR A 828 21.05 16.87 -16.13
C THR A 828 22.13 17.69 -15.43
N PRO A 829 22.68 17.29 -14.27
CA PRO A 829 23.74 18.05 -13.60
C PRO A 829 25.00 18.22 -14.47
N THR A 830 25.69 19.36 -14.34
CA THR A 830 26.88 19.69 -15.15
C THR A 830 27.97 18.62 -15.07
N GLY A 831 28.30 18.13 -13.87
CA GLY A 831 29.30 17.08 -13.71
C GLY A 831 28.93 15.76 -14.40
N TYR A 832 27.64 15.42 -14.46
CA TYR A 832 27.20 14.23 -15.21
C TYR A 832 27.22 14.47 -16.72
N ARG A 833 26.92 15.68 -17.20
CA ARG A 833 27.08 16.04 -18.62
C ARG A 833 28.53 15.95 -19.09
N GLU A 834 29.46 16.47 -18.30
CA GLU A 834 30.91 16.35 -18.58
C GLU A 834 31.34 14.88 -18.62
N HIS A 835 30.81 14.06 -17.73
CA HIS A 835 31.05 12.63 -17.73
C HIS A 835 30.53 11.93 -18.99
N LEU A 836 29.29 12.20 -19.40
CA LEU A 836 28.71 11.65 -20.62
C LEU A 836 29.50 12.06 -21.86
N ALA A 837 29.95 13.32 -21.96
CA ALA A 837 30.79 13.77 -23.07
C ALA A 837 32.16 13.07 -23.11
N ALA A 838 32.80 12.88 -21.95
CA ALA A 838 34.05 12.14 -21.86
C ALA A 838 33.87 10.63 -22.18
N LEU A 839 32.71 10.06 -21.83
CA LEU A 839 32.33 8.68 -22.11
C LEU A 839 32.06 8.45 -23.59
N GLU A 840 31.30 9.34 -24.23
CA GLU A 840 31.05 9.32 -25.67
C GLU A 840 32.36 9.35 -26.45
N TYR A 841 33.31 10.22 -26.06
CA TYR A 841 34.63 10.26 -26.66
C TYR A 841 35.44 8.97 -26.40
N THR A 842 35.56 8.56 -25.14
CA THR A 842 36.54 7.53 -24.73
C THR A 842 36.06 6.12 -25.03
N LEU A 843 34.83 5.78 -24.66
CA LEU A 843 34.24 4.46 -24.87
C LEU A 843 33.51 4.37 -26.21
N GLY A 844 32.94 5.47 -26.69
CA GLY A 844 32.19 5.51 -27.94
C GLY A 844 33.08 5.71 -29.18
N GLU A 845 33.73 6.86 -29.30
CA GLU A 845 34.53 7.22 -30.48
C GLU A 845 35.87 6.47 -30.53
N ARG A 846 36.58 6.40 -29.40
CA ARG A 846 37.89 5.75 -29.30
C ARG A 846 37.81 4.23 -29.05
N GLY A 847 36.64 3.72 -28.68
CA GLY A 847 36.43 2.28 -28.43
C GLY A 847 37.30 1.71 -27.32
N ALA A 848 37.67 2.51 -26.30
CA ALA A 848 38.47 2.02 -25.19
C ALA A 848 37.71 0.93 -24.42
N PRO A 849 38.38 -0.11 -23.88
CA PRO A 849 37.75 -1.10 -23.01
C PRO A 849 37.15 -0.44 -21.76
N TYR A 850 36.04 -0.96 -21.24
CA TYR A 850 35.30 -0.35 -20.14
C TYR A 850 36.11 -0.31 -18.85
N PHE A 851 36.73 -1.43 -18.46
CA PHE A 851 37.62 -1.52 -17.30
C PHE A 851 39.08 -1.20 -17.64
N GLY A 852 39.38 -1.06 -18.92
CA GLY A 852 40.73 -0.96 -19.43
C GLY A 852 41.31 -2.33 -19.79
N PRO A 853 42.44 -2.34 -20.53
CA PRO A 853 42.98 -3.55 -21.16
C PRO A 853 43.40 -4.64 -20.16
N ASP A 854 43.69 -4.27 -18.91
CA ASP A 854 44.24 -5.19 -17.91
C ASP A 854 43.17 -6.04 -17.20
N LEU A 855 41.91 -5.61 -17.15
CA LEU A 855 40.84 -6.25 -16.39
C LEU A 855 39.72 -6.85 -17.25
N GLU A 856 39.50 -6.30 -18.44
CA GLU A 856 38.47 -6.80 -19.36
C GLU A 856 38.60 -8.31 -19.68
N PRO A 857 39.82 -8.87 -19.88
CA PRO A 857 39.99 -10.30 -20.21
C PRO A 857 39.50 -11.27 -19.13
N ASP A 858 39.40 -10.83 -17.88
CA ASP A 858 39.00 -11.65 -16.74
C ASP A 858 37.46 -11.76 -16.57
N VAL A 859 36.69 -11.04 -17.39
CA VAL A 859 35.22 -11.03 -17.38
C VAL A 859 34.66 -12.11 -18.33
N PRO A 860 33.66 -12.91 -17.91
CA PRO A 860 32.99 -12.93 -16.59
C PRO A 860 33.57 -13.95 -15.60
N ALA A 861 34.64 -14.66 -15.97
CA ALA A 861 35.12 -15.84 -15.25
C ALA A 861 35.38 -15.60 -13.76
N VAL A 862 36.06 -14.50 -13.42
CA VAL A 862 36.37 -14.17 -12.01
C VAL A 862 35.10 -13.88 -11.20
N SER A 863 34.12 -13.20 -11.78
CA SER A 863 32.86 -12.90 -11.09
C SER A 863 32.03 -14.17 -10.86
N LEU A 864 31.97 -15.07 -11.85
CA LEU A 864 31.25 -16.33 -11.74
C LEU A 864 31.88 -17.29 -10.70
N GLU A 865 33.21 -17.24 -10.50
CA GLU A 865 33.87 -17.97 -9.40
C GLU A 865 33.40 -17.46 -8.02
N LEU A 866 33.11 -16.16 -7.91
CA LEU A 866 32.63 -15.56 -6.67
C LEU A 866 31.14 -15.84 -6.42
N TRP A 867 30.33 -15.85 -7.49
CA TRP A 867 28.89 -16.05 -7.43
C TRP A 867 28.33 -16.61 -8.75
N GLU A 868 27.93 -17.87 -8.74
CA GLU A 868 27.37 -18.56 -9.91
C GLU A 868 25.86 -18.33 -10.09
N GLY A 869 25.16 -17.89 -9.04
CA GLY A 869 23.71 -17.65 -9.07
C GLY A 869 23.35 -16.28 -9.61
N ASN A 870 24.10 -15.75 -10.58
CA ASN A 870 23.87 -14.41 -11.08
C ASN A 870 22.59 -14.32 -11.94
N ARG A 871 21.97 -13.15 -11.98
CA ARG A 871 20.86 -12.91 -12.91
C ARG A 871 21.37 -12.57 -14.30
N SER A 872 20.82 -13.20 -15.34
CA SER A 872 21.18 -12.90 -16.73
C SER A 872 20.49 -11.62 -17.24
N MET A 873 21.02 -11.01 -18.30
CA MET A 873 20.38 -9.85 -18.95
C MET A 873 19.00 -10.17 -19.51
N GLU A 874 18.80 -11.40 -20.03
CA GLU A 874 17.51 -11.85 -20.55
C GLU A 874 16.48 -12.01 -19.44
N GLU A 875 16.87 -12.65 -18.33
CA GLU A 875 16.03 -12.80 -17.14
C GLU A 875 15.69 -11.44 -16.52
N TYR A 876 16.66 -10.52 -16.43
CA TYR A 876 16.40 -9.14 -16.02
C TYR A 876 15.39 -8.46 -16.96
N ALA A 877 15.56 -8.57 -18.28
CA ALA A 877 14.66 -7.96 -19.25
C ALA A 877 13.24 -8.57 -19.19
N GLN A 878 13.11 -9.85 -18.83
CA GLN A 878 11.82 -10.52 -18.72
C GLN A 878 11.11 -10.23 -17.40
N GLU A 879 11.83 -10.27 -16.27
CA GLU A 879 11.23 -10.32 -14.94
C GLU A 879 11.33 -9.00 -14.17
N VAL A 880 12.36 -8.19 -14.45
CA VAL A 880 12.68 -6.99 -13.67
C VAL A 880 12.39 -5.73 -14.46
N PHE A 881 12.85 -5.64 -15.71
CA PHE A 881 12.69 -4.45 -16.54
C PHE A 881 11.22 -4.03 -16.72
N PRO A 882 10.24 -4.92 -16.98
CA PRO A 882 8.83 -4.50 -17.09
C PRO A 882 8.28 -4.01 -15.75
N VAL A 883 8.77 -4.56 -14.62
CA VAL A 883 8.35 -4.15 -13.27
C VAL A 883 8.92 -2.78 -12.92
N GLU A 884 10.20 -2.53 -13.21
CA GLU A 884 10.85 -1.23 -13.03
C GLU A 884 10.22 -0.16 -13.95
N GLU A 885 9.87 -0.51 -15.19
CA GLU A 885 9.23 0.38 -16.15
C GLU A 885 7.79 0.70 -15.75
N ALA A 886 7.04 -0.28 -15.24
CA ALA A 886 5.73 -0.04 -14.65
C ALA A 886 5.83 0.86 -13.41
N ALA A 887 6.84 0.66 -12.56
CA ALA A 887 7.11 1.52 -11.40
C ALA A 887 7.50 2.96 -11.80
N ASN A 888 8.14 3.11 -12.97
CA ASN A 888 8.44 4.39 -13.60
C ASN A 888 7.23 5.05 -14.29
N GLY A 889 6.06 4.40 -14.28
CA GLY A 889 4.82 4.92 -14.85
C GLY A 889 4.60 4.64 -16.34
N LEU A 890 5.39 3.75 -16.94
CA LEU A 890 5.21 3.31 -18.34
C LEU A 890 4.25 2.12 -18.37
N THR A 891 3.46 1.97 -19.43
CA THR A 891 2.38 0.96 -19.52
C THR A 891 2.50 0.00 -20.70
N TRP A 892 3.61 0.04 -21.45
CA TRP A 892 3.81 -0.74 -22.67
C TRP A 892 3.76 -2.27 -22.45
N MET A 893 4.00 -2.73 -21.22
CA MET A 893 3.94 -4.15 -20.82
C MET A 893 2.50 -4.70 -20.70
N GLU A 894 1.48 -3.84 -20.69
CA GLU A 894 0.07 -4.22 -20.61
C GLU A 894 -0.61 -4.41 -21.98
N GLU A 895 0.08 -4.03 -23.06
CA GLU A 895 -0.43 -4.15 -24.43
C GLU A 895 -0.52 -5.63 -24.86
N VAL A 896 -1.75 -6.16 -24.94
CA VAL A 896 -2.05 -7.51 -25.47
C VAL A 896 -1.79 -7.54 -26.98
N GLU A 897 -1.07 -8.56 -27.46
CA GLU A 897 -0.83 -8.82 -28.89
C GLU A 897 -2.15 -8.81 -29.69
N THR A 898 -2.39 -7.73 -30.42
CA THR A 898 -3.45 -7.70 -31.43
C THR A 898 -2.90 -8.34 -32.71
N PRO A 899 -3.61 -9.29 -33.35
CA PRO A 899 -3.18 -9.84 -34.63
C PRO A 899 -3.18 -8.71 -35.66
N ARG A 900 -2.01 -8.46 -36.26
CA ARG A 900 -1.83 -7.43 -37.30
C ARG A 900 -2.81 -7.65 -38.45
N ARG A 901 -3.73 -6.71 -38.66
CA ARG A 901 -4.35 -6.51 -39.99
C ARG A 901 -3.37 -5.67 -40.81
N GLU A 902 -2.87 -6.24 -41.90
CA GLU A 902 -2.25 -5.45 -42.97
C GLU A 902 -3.30 -4.46 -43.48
N ILE A 903 -3.05 -3.17 -43.24
CA ILE A 903 -3.75 -2.09 -43.91
C ILE A 903 -2.81 -1.64 -45.02
N GLU A 904 -3.07 -2.09 -46.24
CA GLU A 904 -2.58 -1.40 -47.44
C GLU A 904 -3.18 0.01 -47.44
N ILE A 905 -2.34 1.02 -47.27
CA ILE A 905 -2.72 2.42 -47.44
C ILE A 905 -2.48 2.74 -48.91
N ASP A 906 -3.56 2.90 -49.66
CA ASP A 906 -3.55 3.37 -51.04
C ASP A 906 -3.34 4.90 -51.03
N PHE A 907 -2.18 5.34 -51.51
CA PHE A 907 -1.78 6.75 -51.59
C PHE A 907 -2.29 7.39 -52.89
N GLU A 908 -3.61 7.43 -53.08
CA GLU A 908 -4.23 8.28 -54.10
C GLU A 908 -5.56 8.82 -53.58
N GLN A 909 -5.53 9.84 -52.72
CA GLN A 909 -6.49 10.95 -52.78
C GLN A 909 -6.23 12.04 -51.76
N ILE A 910 -6.22 13.27 -52.28
CA ILE A 910 -6.45 14.58 -51.64
C ILE A 910 -5.19 15.44 -51.48
N ASN A 911 -4.77 15.97 -52.64
CA ASN A 911 -4.55 17.42 -52.76
C ASN A 911 -5.94 18.09 -52.80
N CYS A 912 -6.24 18.96 -51.84
CA CYS A 912 -7.07 20.16 -51.97
C CYS A 912 -7.00 20.99 -50.68
#